data_AF-A0A7J7I6L3-F1
#
_entry.id   AF-A0A7J7I6L3-F1
#
_cell.length_a   1.000
_cell.length_b   1.000
_cell.length_c   1.000
_cell.angle_alpha   90.00
_cell.angle_beta   90.00
_cell.angle_gamma   90.00
#
_symmetry.space_group_name_H-M   'P 1'
#
loop_
_entity.id
_entity.type
_entity.pdbx_description
1 polymer ?
#
loop_
_entity_poly.entity_id
_entity_poly.type
_entity_poly.pdbx_seq_one_letter_code
_entity_poly.pdbx_strand_id
1 'polypeptide(L)'
;MGHVILETLRFPGSMNSEDLLLYPPVHLQILDQHVVMDNGLVNLTLSTPQGMVTGIQYNGIDNLLMEVDKGRKRGFIMLRGYPGFYSYATLEHSEGWPDINIYQGRIVFKLEESLFQYMAVSDERQRIMPTPQDRETGLVLDYPEAVLLTNPSNPELTGEVDDKYQYSCDDKDNRVHGWICSNPAVGFWMITPSNEFRTGGPVKQDLTSHVGPTTLSMFFSTHYAGDNLTIKLRDGEPWKKVFGPVLIYLNSVSVEEDALTLWEDAKEQMLIETQSWPYDFPLSEDFPHADQRGTVSGRLLVRDKYINEQLMTANFAFVGLAAPGNIGSWQRENKGYQFWTQADGEGYFLIKGVRAGNYCLYAWVPSIIGDYRYDVYLNITPGRHIRLGVLVFDPPREGPTLWEIGIPDRTAAEFYVPDPNPTLMNQLYVNLPDKFRQYGLWDRYTEVYPDEDLSYTVGISNYQTDWFFAHVNRNIGNKTYEPTTWRIIFDLDNVSEIATYTLQLALASAHEAELEVRINDPDAMPPHFTTGFIGKDNAIARHGIHGLYWLYSVEISGSQLVSETNTIYLTQSRGSSPFKGIILELKNLYSAGEHWQNRWRLIDLQQKEEIPAVVRPPGSTSTIKFVPSIFASIDLVHKRRALLLLNFIPTYKSVLPDVPKKKKKSQSPPSATTPPTASSSRPDQGSTSDPAEQPSTSAPYLIPPSQRQRR
;
A
#
# COMPACT_ATOMS: atom_id res chain seq x y z
N MET A 1 -23.95 9.50 -30.13
CA MET A 1 -24.99 9.60 -29.08
C MET A 1 -24.69 8.51 -28.07
N GLY A 2 -24.24 8.87 -26.87
CA GLY A 2 -24.10 7.91 -25.77
C GLY A 2 -25.49 7.62 -25.20
N HIS A 3 -25.80 6.35 -24.92
CA HIS A 3 -27.01 6.00 -24.18
C HIS A 3 -26.68 6.12 -22.70
N VAL A 4 -27.30 7.09 -22.01
CA VAL A 4 -27.40 7.08 -20.55
C VAL A 4 -28.50 6.07 -20.22
N ILE A 5 -28.12 4.94 -19.62
CA ILE A 5 -29.12 3.99 -19.09
C ILE A 5 -29.54 4.54 -17.72
N LEU A 6 -30.80 4.97 -17.66
CA LEU A 6 -31.45 5.53 -16.47
C LEU A 6 -32.34 4.46 -15.86
N GLU A 7 -32.01 4.00 -14.66
CA GLU A 7 -32.89 3.13 -13.88
C GLU A 7 -33.25 3.84 -12.56
N THR A 8 -34.52 4.19 -12.43
CA THR A 8 -35.15 4.68 -11.20
C THR A 8 -35.89 3.52 -10.57
N LEU A 9 -35.44 3.02 -9.41
CA LEU A 9 -36.13 1.93 -8.71
C LEU A 9 -36.96 2.44 -7.54
N ARG A 10 -38.25 2.08 -7.54
CA ARG A 10 -39.13 2.11 -6.37
C ARG A 10 -39.10 0.73 -5.72
N PHE A 11 -38.49 0.62 -4.53
CA PHE A 11 -38.70 -0.55 -3.67
C PHE A 11 -39.91 -0.32 -2.74
N PRO A 12 -40.69 -1.37 -2.41
CA PRO A 12 -41.89 -1.24 -1.58
C PRO A 12 -41.51 -1.17 -0.09
N GLY A 13 -41.56 0.03 0.48
CA GLY A 13 -41.65 0.20 1.92
C GLY A 13 -41.57 1.66 2.34
N SER A 14 -42.60 2.13 3.02
CA SER A 14 -42.87 3.54 3.30
C SER A 14 -41.90 4.13 4.34
N MET A 15 -41.17 5.18 3.95
CA MET A 15 -40.72 6.23 4.86
C MET A 15 -41.96 6.86 5.53
N ASN A 16 -41.83 7.35 6.77
CA ASN A 16 -42.91 8.11 7.41
C ASN A 16 -43.11 9.45 6.66
N SER A 17 -44.24 10.12 6.87
CA SER A 17 -44.57 11.35 6.14
C SER A 17 -43.64 12.52 6.44
N GLU A 18 -43.00 12.56 7.62
CA GLU A 18 -42.08 13.65 8.03
C GLU A 18 -40.71 13.51 7.37
N ASP A 19 -40.14 12.30 7.31
CA ASP A 19 -38.88 12.00 6.61
C ASP A 19 -39.02 12.22 5.10
N LEU A 20 -40.20 11.96 4.54
CA LEU A 20 -40.52 12.22 3.13
C LEU A 20 -40.54 13.72 2.80
N LEU A 21 -40.86 14.58 3.78
CA LEU A 21 -40.87 16.04 3.65
C LEU A 21 -39.48 16.65 3.88
N LEU A 22 -38.68 16.08 4.79
CA LEU A 22 -37.34 16.56 5.14
C LEU A 22 -36.29 16.26 4.06
N TYR A 23 -36.37 15.12 3.38
CA TYR A 23 -35.41 14.76 2.33
C TYR A 23 -36.17 14.42 1.05
N PRO A 24 -36.20 15.25 0.00
CA PRO A 24 -36.91 14.93 -1.24
C PRO A 24 -36.31 13.70 -1.95
N PRO A 25 -37.04 13.04 -2.88
CA PRO A 25 -36.46 12.01 -3.75
C PRO A 25 -35.25 12.54 -4.50
N VAL A 26 -34.30 11.65 -4.84
CA VAL A 26 -33.14 12.03 -5.66
C VAL A 26 -33.64 12.65 -6.97
N HIS A 27 -33.26 13.90 -7.22
CA HIS A 27 -33.61 14.63 -8.42
C HIS A 27 -32.44 14.57 -9.41
N LEU A 28 -32.78 14.34 -10.68
CA LEU A 28 -31.82 14.28 -11.76
C LEU A 28 -32.15 15.37 -12.79
N GLN A 29 -31.23 16.29 -13.00
CA GLN A 29 -31.32 17.30 -14.04
C GLN A 29 -30.33 16.97 -15.16
N ILE A 30 -30.84 16.65 -16.34
CA ILE A 30 -30.02 16.37 -17.53
C ILE A 30 -29.96 17.64 -18.37
N LEU A 31 -28.76 18.18 -18.55
CA LEU A 31 -28.44 19.35 -19.36
C LEU A 31 -27.49 18.95 -20.50
N ASP A 32 -27.34 19.80 -21.52
CA ASP A 32 -26.59 19.46 -22.74
C ASP A 32 -25.13 19.05 -22.47
N GLN A 33 -24.50 19.69 -21.48
CA GLN A 33 -23.09 19.50 -21.15
C GLN A 33 -22.87 18.88 -19.77
N HIS A 34 -23.92 18.67 -18.98
CA HIS A 34 -23.78 18.22 -17.60
C HIS A 34 -25.05 17.55 -17.07
N VAL A 35 -24.89 16.69 -16.06
CA VAL A 35 -25.96 16.03 -15.33
C VAL A 35 -25.80 16.37 -13.85
N VAL A 36 -26.85 16.87 -13.21
CA VAL A 36 -26.86 17.17 -11.77
C VAL A 36 -27.69 16.13 -11.04
N MET A 37 -27.09 15.49 -10.04
CA MET A 37 -27.76 14.57 -9.11
C MET A 37 -27.89 15.26 -7.74
N ASP A 38 -29.10 15.39 -7.24
CA ASP A 38 -29.43 16.07 -5.98
C ASP A 38 -30.18 15.10 -5.08
N ASN A 39 -29.74 14.89 -3.84
CA ASN A 39 -30.42 14.02 -2.87
C ASN A 39 -31.03 14.76 -1.66
N GLY A 40 -31.14 16.09 -1.74
CA GLY A 40 -31.60 16.98 -0.69
C GLY A 40 -30.51 17.42 0.30
N LEU A 41 -29.29 16.88 0.18
CA LEU A 41 -28.13 17.21 1.01
C LEU A 41 -26.91 17.59 0.18
N VAL A 42 -26.65 16.82 -0.88
CA VAL A 42 -25.50 16.94 -1.77
C VAL A 42 -25.99 17.11 -3.20
N ASN A 43 -25.46 18.10 -3.92
CA ASN A 43 -25.57 18.15 -5.38
C ASN A 43 -24.26 17.73 -6.03
N LEU A 44 -24.33 16.74 -6.91
CA LEU A 44 -23.21 16.22 -7.67
C LEU A 44 -23.40 16.56 -9.15
N THR A 45 -22.50 17.37 -9.70
CA THR A 45 -22.50 17.77 -11.11
C THR A 45 -21.49 16.92 -11.89
N LEU A 46 -21.97 16.29 -12.96
CA LEU A 46 -21.22 15.40 -13.83
C LEU A 46 -21.11 15.97 -15.25
N SER A 47 -19.92 15.99 -15.86
CA SER A 47 -19.77 16.41 -17.26
C SER A 47 -20.32 15.39 -18.26
N THR A 48 -20.87 15.88 -19.37
CA THR A 48 -21.33 15.05 -20.50
C THR A 48 -20.51 15.39 -21.76
N PRO A 49 -19.94 14.40 -22.48
CA PRO A 49 -20.03 12.95 -22.27
C PRO A 49 -18.93 12.31 -21.40
N GLN A 50 -18.11 13.08 -20.69
CA GLN A 50 -16.90 12.53 -20.06
C GLN A 50 -17.14 11.88 -18.68
N GLY A 51 -18.28 12.14 -18.05
CA GLY A 51 -18.64 11.58 -16.74
C GLY A 51 -17.65 11.96 -15.64
N MET A 52 -17.11 13.18 -15.67
CA MET A 52 -16.26 13.70 -14.60
C MET A 52 -17.11 14.36 -13.55
N VAL A 53 -16.76 14.23 -12.29
CA VAL A 53 -17.32 15.10 -11.25
C VAL A 53 -16.71 16.49 -11.45
N THR A 54 -17.53 17.45 -11.83
CA THR A 54 -17.12 18.85 -12.03
C THR A 54 -17.65 19.78 -10.95
N GLY A 55 -18.56 19.30 -10.10
CA GLY A 55 -19.03 20.05 -8.95
C GLY A 55 -19.57 19.16 -7.85
N ILE A 56 -19.28 19.52 -6.60
CA ILE A 56 -19.92 18.95 -5.41
C ILE A 56 -20.38 20.12 -4.55
N GLN A 57 -21.70 20.27 -4.36
CA GLN A 57 -22.28 21.25 -3.45
C GLN A 57 -22.71 20.55 -2.17
N TYR A 58 -22.36 21.14 -1.04
CA TYR A 58 -22.72 20.65 0.28
C TYR A 58 -22.66 21.79 1.30
N ASN A 59 -23.60 21.79 2.24
CA ASN A 59 -23.65 22.74 3.37
C ASN A 59 -23.45 24.22 2.97
N GLY A 60 -24.08 24.66 1.88
CA GLY A 60 -24.01 26.04 1.40
C GLY A 60 -22.73 26.41 0.64
N ILE A 61 -21.80 25.46 0.42
CA ILE A 61 -20.63 25.67 -0.44
C ILE A 61 -21.00 25.35 -1.89
N ASP A 62 -20.73 26.30 -2.79
CA ASP A 62 -21.08 26.22 -4.22
C ASP A 62 -20.29 25.15 -4.99
N ASN A 63 -19.03 24.91 -4.61
CA ASN A 63 -18.25 23.80 -5.14
C ASN A 63 -17.09 23.42 -4.21
N LEU A 64 -17.02 22.15 -3.80
CA LEU A 64 -15.90 21.62 -3.01
C LEU A 64 -14.66 21.28 -3.86
N LEU A 65 -14.77 21.30 -5.19
CA LEU A 65 -13.70 20.87 -6.12
C LEU A 65 -13.05 22.05 -6.84
N MET A 66 -11.77 21.89 -7.16
CA MET A 66 -11.11 22.68 -8.20
C MET A 66 -11.57 22.26 -9.60
N GLU A 67 -11.56 23.18 -10.58
CA GLU A 67 -11.82 22.85 -11.99
C GLU A 67 -10.72 21.92 -12.54
N VAL A 68 -11.08 20.69 -12.92
CA VAL A 68 -10.13 19.74 -13.52
C VAL A 68 -10.79 18.93 -14.64
N ASP A 69 -10.05 18.79 -15.74
CA ASP A 69 -10.46 18.15 -16.99
C ASP A 69 -9.62 16.86 -17.22
N LYS A 70 -10.25 15.67 -17.18
CA LYS A 70 -10.03 14.46 -18.04
C LYS A 70 -10.83 13.21 -17.62
N GLY A 71 -11.35 12.46 -18.60
CA GLY A 71 -12.43 11.47 -18.45
C GLY A 71 -12.02 9.99 -18.56
N ARG A 72 -12.76 9.12 -17.84
CA ARG A 72 -12.76 7.64 -17.91
C ARG A 72 -14.14 7.11 -17.47
N LYS A 73 -14.48 5.85 -17.79
CA LYS A 73 -15.75 5.22 -17.38
C LYS A 73 -15.83 5.09 -15.84
N ARG A 74 -16.86 5.66 -15.23
CA ARG A 74 -17.11 5.68 -13.77
C ARG A 74 -18.60 5.52 -13.50
N GLY A 75 -18.93 4.82 -12.42
CA GLY A 75 -20.28 4.76 -11.87
C GLY A 75 -20.36 5.60 -10.60
N PHE A 76 -21.48 6.30 -10.43
CA PHE A 76 -21.82 7.03 -9.20
C PHE A 76 -23.16 6.55 -8.69
N ILE A 77 -23.28 6.41 -7.37
CA ILE A 77 -24.52 6.02 -6.70
C ILE A 77 -24.80 7.03 -5.61
N MET A 78 -25.97 7.64 -5.64
CA MET A 78 -26.40 8.63 -4.66
C MET A 78 -27.67 8.13 -3.96
N LEU A 79 -27.60 8.04 -2.63
CA LEU A 79 -28.72 7.61 -1.81
C LEU A 79 -29.49 8.83 -1.31
N ARG A 80 -30.82 8.73 -1.25
CA ARG A 80 -31.69 9.77 -0.68
C ARG A 80 -31.33 10.05 0.79
N GLY A 81 -31.22 11.32 1.16
CA GLY A 81 -30.98 11.75 2.54
C GLY A 81 -29.72 11.15 3.15
N TYR A 82 -28.66 11.04 2.34
CA TYR A 82 -27.37 10.52 2.77
C TYR A 82 -26.28 11.57 2.47
N PRO A 83 -25.42 11.95 3.42
CA PRO A 83 -24.49 13.04 3.24
C PRO A 83 -23.22 12.54 2.53
N GLY A 84 -23.38 12.13 1.27
CA GLY A 84 -22.31 11.56 0.47
C GLY A 84 -22.82 10.80 -0.75
N PHE A 85 -21.89 10.24 -1.50
CA PHE A 85 -22.16 9.41 -2.67
C PHE A 85 -21.07 8.35 -2.85
N TYR A 86 -21.44 7.23 -3.46
CA TYR A 86 -20.51 6.14 -3.74
C TYR A 86 -19.97 6.26 -5.15
N SER A 87 -18.73 5.81 -5.34
CA SER A 87 -18.12 5.65 -6.65
C SER A 87 -17.51 4.28 -6.82
N TYR A 88 -17.62 3.74 -8.03
CA TYR A 88 -17.00 2.49 -8.42
C TYR A 88 -16.58 2.55 -9.89
N ALA A 89 -15.68 1.68 -10.28
CA ALA A 89 -15.22 1.56 -11.66
C ALA A 89 -15.18 0.10 -12.09
N THR A 90 -15.66 -0.17 -13.30
CA THR A 90 -15.45 -1.47 -13.96
C THR A 90 -14.44 -1.27 -15.07
N LEU A 91 -13.28 -1.89 -14.94
CA LEU A 91 -12.27 -1.90 -15.99
C LEU A 91 -12.39 -3.22 -16.76
N GLU A 92 -12.34 -3.12 -18.09
CA GLU A 92 -12.48 -4.26 -18.99
C GLU A 92 -11.45 -4.16 -20.12
N HIS A 93 -10.81 -5.28 -20.40
CA HIS A 93 -10.00 -5.56 -21.58
C HIS A 93 -10.66 -6.75 -22.27
N SER A 94 -11.24 -6.53 -23.45
CA SER A 94 -11.99 -7.58 -24.14
C SER A 94 -11.05 -8.54 -24.87
N GLU A 95 -11.56 -9.73 -25.19
CA GLU A 95 -10.80 -10.74 -25.92
C GLU A 95 -10.25 -10.21 -27.25
N GLY A 96 -8.98 -10.49 -27.53
CA GLY A 96 -8.28 -10.08 -28.74
C GLY A 96 -7.81 -8.61 -28.76
N TRP A 97 -8.00 -7.86 -27.66
CA TRP A 97 -7.46 -6.50 -27.56
C TRP A 97 -5.92 -6.48 -27.45
N PRO A 98 -5.26 -5.37 -27.86
CA PRO A 98 -3.80 -5.27 -27.84
C PRO A 98 -3.21 -5.30 -26.43
N ASP A 99 -1.99 -5.82 -26.33
CA ASP A 99 -1.20 -5.82 -25.08
C ASP A 99 -1.18 -4.45 -24.39
N ILE A 100 -1.39 -4.46 -23.08
CA ILE A 100 -1.35 -3.25 -22.25
C ILE A 100 -0.68 -3.51 -20.90
N ASN A 101 0.01 -2.49 -20.40
CA ASN A 101 0.50 -2.39 -19.03
C ASN A 101 -0.31 -1.34 -18.29
N ILE A 102 -0.88 -1.72 -17.16
CA ILE A 102 -1.62 -0.80 -16.30
C ILE A 102 -0.87 -0.71 -14.97
N TYR A 103 -0.25 0.45 -14.76
CA TYR A 103 0.62 0.70 -13.60
C TYR A 103 -0.13 1.21 -12.37
N GLN A 104 -1.28 1.86 -12.59
CA GLN A 104 -2.08 2.40 -11.51
C GLN A 104 -3.54 2.60 -11.92
N GLY A 105 -4.43 2.44 -10.94
CA GLY A 105 -5.84 2.79 -11.03
C GLY A 105 -6.26 3.46 -9.73
N ARG A 106 -6.90 4.63 -9.83
CA ARG A 106 -7.30 5.43 -8.67
C ARG A 106 -8.46 6.37 -8.97
N ILE A 107 -9.18 6.76 -7.93
CA ILE A 107 -10.03 7.96 -7.90
C ILE A 107 -9.23 9.07 -7.23
N VAL A 108 -9.35 10.29 -7.76
CA VAL A 108 -8.69 11.48 -7.19
C VAL A 108 -9.69 12.61 -7.14
N PHE A 109 -9.80 13.25 -5.98
CA PHE A 109 -10.50 14.51 -5.79
C PHE A 109 -9.48 15.59 -5.45
N LYS A 110 -9.47 16.68 -6.23
CA LYS A 110 -8.73 17.90 -5.91
C LYS A 110 -9.72 18.89 -5.32
N LEU A 111 -9.63 19.10 -4.01
CA LEU A 111 -10.55 19.96 -3.29
C LEU A 111 -10.14 21.42 -3.44
N GLU A 112 -11.06 22.34 -3.17
CA GLU A 112 -10.78 23.78 -3.24
C GLU A 112 -9.73 24.19 -2.18
N GLU A 113 -8.63 24.81 -2.65
CA GLU A 113 -7.43 25.06 -1.84
C GLU A 113 -7.65 26.06 -0.70
N SER A 114 -8.45 27.09 -0.92
CA SER A 114 -8.79 28.09 0.09
C SER A 114 -9.68 27.52 1.20
N LEU A 115 -10.48 26.50 0.89
CA LEU A 115 -11.37 25.84 1.85
C LEU A 115 -10.66 24.78 2.68
N PHE A 116 -9.92 23.87 2.06
CA PHE A 116 -9.40 22.66 2.71
C PHE A 116 -7.90 22.77 3.02
N GLN A 117 -7.58 23.00 4.29
CA GLN A 117 -6.19 23.24 4.72
C GLN A 117 -5.68 22.17 5.69
N TYR A 118 -6.58 21.42 6.33
CA TYR A 118 -6.24 20.45 7.36
C TYR A 118 -6.49 19.02 6.85
N MET A 119 -5.47 18.18 6.87
CA MET A 119 -5.51 16.79 6.41
C MET A 119 -5.55 15.86 7.60
N ALA A 120 -6.30 14.75 7.48
CA ALA A 120 -6.28 13.65 8.44
C ALA A 120 -6.22 12.29 7.72
N VAL A 121 -5.23 11.47 8.08
CA VAL A 121 -5.04 10.10 7.54
C VAL A 121 -4.93 9.03 8.63
N SER A 122 -4.64 9.41 9.88
CA SER A 122 -4.81 8.57 11.08
C SER A 122 -5.04 9.46 12.30
N ASP A 123 -5.27 8.88 13.47
CA ASP A 123 -5.41 9.64 14.72
C ASP A 123 -4.14 10.44 15.05
N GLU A 124 -2.98 9.92 14.68
CA GLU A 124 -1.66 10.51 14.94
C GLU A 124 -1.16 11.39 13.79
N ARG A 125 -1.65 11.18 12.57
CA ARG A 125 -1.18 11.86 11.35
C ARG A 125 -2.24 12.80 10.82
N GLN A 126 -2.33 13.95 11.47
CA GLN A 126 -3.20 15.05 11.08
C GLN A 126 -2.45 16.38 11.20
N ARG A 127 -2.64 17.28 10.24
CA ARG A 127 -1.98 18.59 10.26
C ARG A 127 -2.60 19.58 9.29
N ILE A 128 -2.27 20.85 9.50
CA ILE A 128 -2.30 21.85 8.43
C ILE A 128 -1.23 21.45 7.40
N MET A 129 -1.65 21.39 6.13
CA MET A 129 -0.78 21.05 5.02
C MET A 129 -0.25 22.31 4.33
N PRO A 130 0.96 22.26 3.75
CA PRO A 130 1.44 23.34 2.88
C PRO A 130 0.57 23.45 1.63
N THR A 131 0.56 24.63 1.02
CA THR A 131 -0.15 24.89 -0.24
C THR A 131 0.68 24.42 -1.45
N PRO A 132 0.06 24.22 -2.62
CA PRO A 132 0.81 23.98 -3.86
C PRO A 132 1.82 25.10 -4.16
N GLN A 133 1.46 26.35 -3.89
CA GLN A 133 2.35 27.49 -4.11
C GLN A 133 3.59 27.46 -3.20
N ASP A 134 3.43 27.00 -1.95
CA ASP A 134 4.55 26.81 -1.02
C ASP A 134 5.55 25.78 -1.56
N ARG A 135 5.04 24.70 -2.18
CA ARG A 135 5.89 23.70 -2.85
C ARG A 135 6.55 24.26 -4.11
N GLU A 136 5.82 24.99 -4.95
CA GLU A 136 6.36 25.58 -6.18
C GLU A 136 7.51 26.57 -5.92
N THR A 137 7.43 27.31 -4.82
CA THR A 137 8.46 28.27 -4.40
C THR A 137 9.54 27.68 -3.49
N GLY A 138 9.34 26.43 -3.05
CA GLY A 138 10.27 25.68 -2.23
C GLY A 138 11.47 25.15 -3.01
N LEU A 139 12.38 24.47 -2.30
CA LEU A 139 13.56 23.85 -2.87
C LEU A 139 13.30 22.36 -3.11
N VAL A 140 13.25 21.94 -4.37
CA VAL A 140 13.21 20.52 -4.75
C VAL A 140 14.51 19.84 -4.31
N LEU A 141 14.38 18.67 -3.66
CA LEU A 141 15.49 17.87 -3.16
C LEU A 141 15.92 16.81 -4.19
N ASP A 142 16.18 15.56 -3.79
CA ASP A 142 16.74 14.54 -4.67
C ASP A 142 15.77 14.05 -5.76
N TYR A 143 14.46 14.30 -5.60
CA TYR A 143 13.42 14.00 -6.57
C TYR A 143 12.24 14.99 -6.46
N PRO A 144 11.42 15.15 -7.52
CA PRO A 144 10.41 16.21 -7.61
C PRO A 144 9.35 16.19 -6.50
N GLU A 145 9.04 15.01 -5.95
CA GLU A 145 8.07 14.86 -4.88
C GLU A 145 8.55 15.40 -3.53
N ALA A 146 9.86 15.46 -3.27
CA ALA A 146 10.40 15.97 -2.01
C ALA A 146 10.79 17.44 -2.14
N VAL A 147 10.13 18.30 -1.37
CA VAL A 147 10.34 19.74 -1.41
C VAL A 147 10.58 20.27 0.01
N LEU A 148 11.70 20.97 0.20
CA LEU A 148 11.97 21.75 1.39
C LEU A 148 11.24 23.09 1.32
N LEU A 149 10.42 23.36 2.33
CA LEU A 149 9.62 24.57 2.43
C LEU A 149 10.46 25.73 2.98
N THR A 150 10.89 26.63 2.11
CA THR A 150 11.82 27.73 2.46
C THR A 150 11.12 29.00 2.92
N ASN A 151 9.96 29.31 2.34
CA ASN A 151 9.15 30.47 2.69
C ASN A 151 7.66 30.18 2.48
N PRO A 152 7.08 29.20 3.21
CA PRO A 152 5.68 28.83 3.08
C PRO A 152 4.75 29.94 3.61
N SER A 153 3.50 29.96 3.13
CA SER A 153 2.46 30.88 3.57
C SER A 153 2.09 30.69 5.04
N ASN A 154 2.24 29.46 5.58
CA ASN A 154 2.18 29.19 7.00
C ASN A 154 3.62 29.10 7.57
N PRO A 155 4.08 30.09 8.36
CA PRO A 155 5.45 30.12 8.89
C PRO A 155 5.82 28.92 9.77
N GLU A 156 4.84 28.24 10.39
CA GLU A 156 5.08 27.04 11.21
C GLU A 156 5.66 25.87 10.39
N LEU A 157 5.44 25.86 9.07
CA LEU A 157 5.93 24.84 8.15
C LEU A 157 7.34 25.14 7.63
N THR A 158 7.94 26.26 8.02
CA THR A 158 9.24 26.70 7.50
C THR A 158 10.34 25.73 7.89
N GLY A 159 11.12 25.27 6.91
CA GLY A 159 12.20 24.31 7.11
C GLY A 159 11.76 22.86 7.14
N GLU A 160 10.47 22.56 6.99
CA GLU A 160 9.99 21.19 6.85
C GLU A 160 10.12 20.69 5.40
N VAL A 161 10.33 19.38 5.24
CA VAL A 161 10.21 18.69 3.95
C VAL A 161 8.81 18.13 3.80
N ASP A 162 8.17 18.43 2.67
CA ASP A 162 6.91 17.83 2.26
C ASP A 162 7.12 16.87 1.08
N ASP A 163 6.63 15.66 1.24
CA ASP A 163 6.57 14.62 0.22
C ASP A 163 5.27 13.81 0.36
N LYS A 164 4.55 13.63 -0.75
CA LYS A 164 3.31 12.85 -0.81
C LYS A 164 3.45 11.45 -0.21
N TYR A 165 4.61 10.81 -0.31
CA TYR A 165 4.82 9.45 0.19
C TYR A 165 4.82 9.36 1.72
N GLN A 166 5.06 10.47 2.42
CA GLN A 166 4.94 10.53 3.88
C GLN A 166 3.51 10.22 4.35
N TYR A 167 2.51 10.48 3.51
CA TYR A 167 1.10 10.24 3.82
C TYR A 167 0.61 8.86 3.34
N SER A 168 1.49 7.97 2.90
CA SER A 168 1.09 6.59 2.54
C SER A 168 0.72 5.77 3.78
N CYS A 169 -0.08 4.72 3.60
CA CYS A 169 -0.36 3.73 4.64
C CYS A 169 -0.63 2.35 4.02
N ASP A 170 -0.61 1.32 4.88
CA ASP A 170 -0.96 -0.03 4.47
C ASP A 170 -2.44 -0.16 4.16
N ASP A 171 -2.76 -0.97 3.15
CA ASP A 171 -4.13 -1.24 2.72
C ASP A 171 -5.00 -1.88 3.83
N LYS A 172 -4.40 -2.59 4.79
CA LYS A 172 -5.13 -3.08 5.96
C LYS A 172 -5.66 -1.95 6.86
N ASP A 173 -4.97 -0.81 6.90
CA ASP A 173 -5.29 0.33 7.78
C ASP A 173 -6.00 1.46 7.00
N ASN A 174 -5.83 1.54 5.68
CA ASN A 174 -6.40 2.55 4.81
C ASN A 174 -7.92 2.36 4.61
N ARG A 175 -8.72 2.78 5.60
CA ARG A 175 -10.19 2.65 5.62
C ARG A 175 -10.92 3.99 5.58
N VAL A 176 -10.33 5.04 6.13
CA VAL A 176 -10.86 6.41 6.08
C VAL A 176 -9.73 7.43 6.15
N HIS A 177 -9.81 8.46 5.30
CA HIS A 177 -8.90 9.61 5.29
C HIS A 177 -9.55 10.78 4.55
N GLY A 178 -9.06 11.99 4.75
CA GLY A 178 -9.72 13.16 4.17
C GLY A 178 -9.14 14.50 4.57
N TRP A 179 -9.98 15.52 4.43
CA TRP A 179 -9.66 16.92 4.67
C TRP A 179 -10.78 17.62 5.43
N ILE A 180 -10.39 18.62 6.21
CA ILE A 180 -11.28 19.49 6.97
C ILE A 180 -11.14 20.92 6.44
N CYS A 181 -12.29 21.52 6.14
CA CYS A 181 -12.47 22.95 6.02
C CYS A 181 -12.97 23.47 7.37
N SER A 182 -12.33 24.50 7.92
CA SER A 182 -12.72 25.06 9.22
C SER A 182 -13.84 26.10 9.10
N ASN A 183 -14.06 26.68 7.91
CA ASN A 183 -15.07 27.70 7.70
C ASN A 183 -15.65 27.71 6.26
N PRO A 184 -16.91 27.24 6.06
CA PRO A 184 -17.74 26.59 7.08
C PRO A 184 -17.15 25.23 7.49
N ALA A 185 -17.39 24.80 8.72
CA ALA A 185 -16.85 23.54 9.24
C ALA A 185 -17.42 22.34 8.46
N VAL A 186 -16.62 21.79 7.55
CA VAL A 186 -17.00 20.70 6.63
C VAL A 186 -15.86 19.72 6.47
N GLY A 187 -16.18 18.43 6.58
CA GLY A 187 -15.24 17.34 6.31
C GLY A 187 -15.50 16.71 4.94
N PHE A 188 -14.43 16.34 4.25
CA PHE A 188 -14.46 15.55 3.01
C PHE A 188 -13.66 14.27 3.22
N TRP A 189 -14.33 13.12 3.18
CA TRP A 189 -13.76 11.84 3.57
C TRP A 189 -13.88 10.78 2.47
N MET A 190 -12.79 10.05 2.23
CA MET A 190 -12.78 8.84 1.43
C MET A 190 -12.89 7.62 2.36
N ILE A 191 -13.99 6.88 2.28
CA ILE A 191 -14.23 5.67 3.06
C ILE A 191 -14.14 4.44 2.15
N THR A 192 -13.26 3.51 2.51
CA THR A 192 -13.07 2.24 1.80
C THR A 192 -13.59 1.08 2.67
N PRO A 193 -14.81 0.57 2.41
CA PRO A 193 -15.45 -0.43 3.27
C PRO A 193 -14.90 -1.84 3.07
N SER A 194 -14.23 -2.11 1.94
CA SER A 194 -13.72 -3.43 1.59
C SER A 194 -12.46 -3.33 0.76
N ASN A 195 -11.56 -4.28 0.98
CA ASN A 195 -10.32 -4.41 0.23
C ASN A 195 -10.41 -5.38 -0.95
N GLU A 196 -11.61 -5.90 -1.29
CA GLU A 196 -11.75 -7.01 -2.25
C GLU A 196 -11.06 -6.76 -3.61
N PHE A 197 -11.02 -5.49 -4.01
CA PHE A 197 -10.48 -5.05 -5.28
C PHE A 197 -9.02 -4.63 -5.23
N ARG A 198 -8.43 -4.41 -4.04
CA ARG A 198 -7.03 -4.00 -3.88
C ARG A 198 -6.08 -5.12 -4.31
N THR A 199 -4.79 -4.85 -4.45
CA THR A 199 -3.76 -5.78 -4.94
C THR A 199 -2.59 -5.87 -3.98
N GLY A 200 -1.88 -7.00 -3.91
CA GLY A 200 -0.63 -7.11 -3.15
C GLY A 200 -0.77 -7.47 -1.66
N GLY A 201 -1.93 -7.95 -1.22
CA GLY A 201 -2.15 -8.36 0.18
C GLY A 201 -2.31 -7.21 1.18
N PRO A 202 -2.36 -7.52 2.49
CA PRO A 202 -2.72 -6.57 3.56
C PRO A 202 -1.69 -5.45 3.80
N VAL A 203 -0.41 -5.74 3.58
CA VAL A 203 0.73 -4.82 3.88
C VAL A 203 1.17 -4.01 2.65
N LYS A 204 0.40 -4.07 1.55
CA LYS A 204 0.65 -3.20 0.40
C LYS A 204 0.42 -1.75 0.83
N GLN A 205 1.42 -0.89 0.60
CA GLN A 205 1.32 0.54 0.87
C GLN A 205 0.82 1.32 -0.34
N ASP A 206 -0.09 2.26 -0.10
CA ASP A 206 -0.62 3.16 -1.12
C ASP A 206 -0.85 4.58 -0.58
N LEU A 207 -0.97 5.54 -1.51
CA LEU A 207 -1.22 6.95 -1.19
C LEU A 207 -2.64 7.16 -0.64
N THR A 208 -2.79 8.14 0.25
CA THR A 208 -4.08 8.55 0.83
C THR A 208 -4.46 9.98 0.40
N SER A 209 -3.77 10.99 0.94
CA SER A 209 -3.93 12.41 0.71
C SER A 209 -2.56 13.07 0.49
N HIS A 210 -2.51 14.22 -0.19
CA HIS A 210 -1.30 15.04 -0.29
C HIS A 210 -1.63 16.50 -0.67
N VAL A 211 -0.62 17.37 -0.74
CA VAL A 211 -0.74 18.81 -1.05
C VAL A 211 -1.59 19.09 -2.29
N GLY A 212 -2.29 20.23 -2.28
CA GLY A 212 -3.29 20.64 -3.27
C GLY A 212 -4.65 20.04 -2.97
N PRO A 213 -5.12 20.24 -1.72
CA PRO A 213 -5.91 19.31 -0.90
C PRO A 213 -6.47 18.14 -1.70
N THR A 214 -5.59 17.15 -1.93
CA THR A 214 -5.89 16.02 -2.79
C THR A 214 -6.26 14.82 -1.94
N THR A 215 -7.36 14.15 -2.27
CA THR A 215 -7.78 12.88 -1.67
C THR A 215 -7.83 11.80 -2.73
N LEU A 216 -7.19 10.67 -2.46
CA LEU A 216 -7.05 9.55 -3.38
C LEU A 216 -7.75 8.31 -2.84
N SER A 217 -8.39 7.55 -3.73
CA SER A 217 -8.70 6.14 -3.48
C SER A 217 -7.87 5.31 -4.43
N MET A 218 -6.80 4.70 -3.93
CA MET A 218 -5.94 3.82 -4.70
C MET A 218 -6.60 2.45 -4.83
N PHE A 219 -6.81 2.02 -6.07
CA PHE A 219 -7.33 0.68 -6.37
C PHE A 219 -6.21 -0.32 -6.58
N PHE A 220 -5.15 0.10 -7.28
CA PHE A 220 -3.91 -0.64 -7.45
C PHE A 220 -2.82 0.34 -7.90
N SER A 221 -1.57 0.03 -7.56
CA SER A 221 -0.40 0.78 -8.00
C SER A 221 0.86 -0.08 -7.95
N THR A 222 1.90 0.37 -8.64
CA THR A 222 3.26 -0.16 -8.49
C THR A 222 4.00 0.42 -7.27
N HIS A 223 3.35 1.25 -6.45
CA HIS A 223 4.01 1.86 -5.31
C HIS A 223 4.44 0.82 -4.28
N TYR A 224 5.68 0.90 -3.79
CA TYR A 224 6.24 -0.05 -2.81
C TYR A 224 6.27 -1.52 -3.32
N ALA A 225 6.18 -1.73 -4.64
CA ALA A 225 6.24 -3.07 -5.24
C ALA A 225 6.92 -3.13 -6.61
N GLY A 226 6.95 -2.02 -7.34
CA GLY A 226 7.51 -1.93 -8.67
C GLY A 226 6.71 -2.73 -9.71
N ASP A 227 7.41 -3.18 -10.74
CA ASP A 227 6.80 -3.86 -11.91
C ASP A 227 6.15 -5.22 -11.58
N ASN A 228 6.41 -5.78 -10.38
CA ASN A 228 5.76 -7.00 -9.90
C ASN A 228 4.24 -6.83 -9.75
N LEU A 229 3.76 -5.61 -9.48
CA LEU A 229 2.32 -5.32 -9.39
C LEU A 229 1.78 -4.55 -10.60
N THR A 230 2.53 -4.49 -11.71
CA THR A 230 1.97 -4.04 -12.99
C THR A 230 0.97 -5.08 -13.49
N ILE A 231 -0.26 -4.64 -13.79
CA ILE A 231 -1.24 -5.50 -14.48
C ILE A 231 -0.82 -5.59 -15.95
N LYS A 232 -0.36 -6.78 -16.35
CA LYS A 232 0.10 -7.08 -17.71
C LYS A 232 -0.91 -7.98 -18.40
N LEU A 233 -1.64 -7.42 -19.37
CA LEU A 233 -2.57 -8.16 -20.21
C LEU A 233 -1.90 -8.39 -21.57
N ARG A 234 -1.89 -9.65 -22.02
CA ARG A 234 -1.11 -10.10 -23.18
C ARG A 234 -1.91 -11.01 -24.08
N ASP A 235 -1.53 -11.07 -25.35
CA ASP A 235 -2.02 -12.06 -26.31
C ASP A 235 -3.55 -12.08 -26.42
N GLY A 236 -4.19 -10.92 -26.23
CA GLY A 236 -5.65 -10.80 -26.27
C GLY A 236 -6.39 -11.35 -25.04
N GLU A 237 -5.71 -11.56 -23.90
CA GLU A 237 -6.29 -12.03 -22.63
C GLU A 237 -7.49 -11.18 -22.21
N PRO A 238 -8.70 -11.75 -22.09
CA PRO A 238 -9.83 -11.02 -21.54
C PRO A 238 -9.64 -10.80 -20.04
N TRP A 239 -9.94 -9.59 -19.57
CA TRP A 239 -9.88 -9.25 -18.15
C TRP A 239 -10.96 -8.25 -17.80
N LYS A 240 -11.66 -8.46 -16.69
CA LYS A 240 -12.70 -7.56 -16.20
C LYS A 240 -12.68 -7.54 -14.68
N LYS A 241 -12.69 -6.35 -14.08
CA LYS A 241 -12.68 -6.18 -12.62
C LYS A 241 -13.43 -4.93 -12.19
N VAL A 242 -14.25 -5.09 -11.16
CA VAL A 242 -14.93 -4.02 -10.43
C VAL A 242 -14.06 -3.55 -9.26
N PHE A 243 -13.90 -2.24 -9.16
CA PHE A 243 -13.21 -1.53 -8.09
C PHE A 243 -14.19 -0.65 -7.33
N GLY A 244 -14.15 -0.71 -5.99
CA GLY A 244 -15.18 -0.16 -5.13
C GLY A 244 -16.42 -1.06 -5.00
N PRO A 245 -17.57 -0.52 -4.57
CA PRO A 245 -17.80 0.89 -4.27
C PRO A 245 -16.99 1.42 -3.08
N VAL A 246 -16.47 2.64 -3.24
CA VAL A 246 -15.93 3.47 -2.15
C VAL A 246 -16.88 4.63 -1.89
N LEU A 247 -16.93 5.13 -0.66
CA LEU A 247 -17.81 6.21 -0.26
C LEU A 247 -17.05 7.54 -0.18
N ILE A 248 -17.61 8.57 -0.81
CA ILE A 248 -17.26 9.96 -0.55
C ILE A 248 -18.27 10.46 0.49
N TYR A 249 -17.81 10.61 1.73
CA TYR A 249 -18.62 11.03 2.86
C TYR A 249 -18.35 12.50 3.21
N LEU A 250 -19.41 13.23 3.49
CA LEU A 250 -19.38 14.63 3.86
C LEU A 250 -20.08 14.78 5.20
N ASN A 251 -19.53 15.60 6.09
CA ASN A 251 -20.15 15.96 7.35
C ASN A 251 -19.86 17.41 7.68
N SER A 252 -20.60 17.97 8.63
CA SER A 252 -20.48 19.36 9.05
C SER A 252 -20.94 19.51 10.49
N VAL A 253 -20.35 20.46 11.20
CA VAL A 253 -20.73 20.85 12.57
C VAL A 253 -21.06 22.34 12.62
N SER A 254 -21.69 22.80 13.70
CA SER A 254 -21.98 24.23 13.84
C SER A 254 -20.69 25.04 14.05
N VAL A 255 -20.75 26.37 13.88
CA VAL A 255 -19.58 27.25 14.02
C VAL A 255 -19.03 27.28 15.46
N GLU A 256 -19.87 26.93 16.44
CA GLU A 256 -19.51 26.85 17.85
C GLU A 256 -18.79 25.54 18.22
N GLU A 257 -18.88 24.52 17.37
CA GLU A 257 -18.27 23.21 17.57
C GLU A 257 -16.86 23.14 16.98
N ASP A 258 -16.01 22.29 17.57
CA ASP A 258 -14.66 22.07 17.05
C ASP A 258 -14.72 21.27 15.75
N ALA A 259 -14.22 21.84 14.65
CA ALA A 259 -14.16 21.19 13.35
C ALA A 259 -13.36 19.86 13.38
N LEU A 260 -12.44 19.66 14.33
CA LEU A 260 -11.72 18.41 14.46
C LEU A 260 -12.62 17.22 14.85
N THR A 261 -13.81 17.47 15.43
CA THR A 261 -14.79 16.42 15.72
C THR A 261 -15.34 15.74 14.47
N LEU A 262 -15.22 16.37 13.30
CA LEU A 262 -15.61 15.80 12.01
C LEU A 262 -14.85 14.50 11.69
N TRP A 263 -13.64 14.34 12.20
CA TRP A 263 -12.84 13.11 12.03
C TRP A 263 -13.45 11.92 12.78
N GLU A 264 -13.90 12.14 14.02
CA GLU A 264 -14.51 11.07 14.83
C GLU A 264 -15.80 10.56 14.19
N ASP A 265 -16.66 11.46 13.71
CA ASP A 265 -17.87 11.10 12.97
C ASP A 265 -17.55 10.33 11.67
N ALA A 266 -16.50 10.71 10.95
CA ALA A 266 -16.07 9.97 9.75
C ALA A 266 -15.58 8.55 10.07
N LYS A 267 -14.90 8.34 11.21
CA LYS A 267 -14.52 7.01 11.69
C LYS A 267 -15.75 6.17 12.07
N GLU A 268 -16.74 6.77 12.73
CA GLU A 268 -18.00 6.09 13.04
C GLU A 268 -18.73 5.66 11.75
N GLN A 269 -18.82 6.56 10.77
CA GLN A 269 -19.42 6.23 9.47
C GLN A 269 -18.63 5.12 8.76
N MET A 270 -17.29 5.13 8.81
CA MET A 270 -16.47 4.07 8.23
C MET A 270 -16.78 2.69 8.83
N LEU A 271 -17.05 2.61 10.14
CA LEU A 271 -17.46 1.37 10.79
C LEU A 271 -18.83 0.90 10.30
N ILE A 272 -19.80 1.83 10.15
CA ILE A 272 -21.13 1.54 9.60
C ILE A 272 -21.02 1.00 8.17
N GLU A 273 -20.23 1.64 7.32
CA GLU A 273 -20.03 1.21 5.92
C GLU A 273 -19.37 -0.16 5.83
N THR A 274 -18.40 -0.44 6.70
CA THR A 274 -17.74 -1.75 6.73
C THR A 274 -18.70 -2.85 7.15
N GLN A 275 -19.60 -2.58 8.11
CA GLN A 275 -20.62 -3.53 8.53
C GLN A 275 -21.72 -3.71 7.48
N SER A 276 -22.02 -2.66 6.71
CA SER A 276 -23.04 -2.65 5.67
C SER A 276 -22.57 -3.31 4.36
N TRP A 277 -21.26 -3.48 4.18
CA TRP A 277 -20.71 -4.18 3.01
C TRP A 277 -20.89 -5.71 3.13
N PRO A 278 -21.19 -6.41 2.02
CA PRO A 278 -21.40 -5.92 0.66
C PRO A 278 -22.78 -5.28 0.46
N TYR A 279 -22.82 -4.24 -0.36
CA TYR A 279 -24.05 -3.46 -0.59
C TYR A 279 -25.05 -4.18 -1.50
N ASP A 280 -26.34 -4.00 -1.22
CA ASP A 280 -27.43 -4.53 -2.06
C ASP A 280 -27.92 -3.55 -3.13
N PHE A 281 -27.44 -2.31 -3.10
CA PHE A 281 -27.88 -1.27 -4.01
C PHE A 281 -27.18 -1.19 -5.38
N PRO A 282 -25.93 -1.67 -5.59
CA PRO A 282 -25.34 -1.65 -6.92
C PRO A 282 -26.06 -2.64 -7.84
N LEU A 283 -26.60 -2.17 -8.97
CA LEU A 283 -27.35 -3.02 -9.91
C LEU A 283 -26.49 -3.67 -11.01
N SER A 284 -25.18 -3.41 -11.00
CA SER A 284 -24.27 -4.01 -11.99
C SER A 284 -24.19 -5.51 -11.77
N GLU A 285 -24.41 -6.30 -12.83
CA GLU A 285 -24.23 -7.76 -12.79
C GLU A 285 -22.78 -8.16 -12.42
N ASP A 286 -21.81 -7.27 -12.63
CA ASP A 286 -20.41 -7.48 -12.25
C ASP A 286 -20.15 -7.30 -10.73
N PHE A 287 -21.15 -6.81 -9.98
CA PHE A 287 -21.10 -6.67 -8.54
C PHE A 287 -22.05 -7.67 -7.87
N PRO A 288 -21.55 -8.83 -7.39
CA PRO A 288 -22.40 -9.80 -6.72
C PRO A 288 -22.90 -9.26 -5.37
N HIS A 289 -24.17 -9.47 -5.07
CA HIS A 289 -24.81 -9.13 -3.80
C HIS A 289 -24.38 -10.06 -2.66
N ALA A 290 -24.82 -9.76 -1.44
CA ALA A 290 -24.44 -10.49 -0.23
C ALA A 290 -24.74 -12.00 -0.31
N ASP A 291 -25.93 -12.37 -0.79
CA ASP A 291 -26.40 -13.75 -0.94
C ASP A 291 -25.66 -14.52 -2.06
N GLN A 292 -25.05 -13.79 -3.00
CA GLN A 292 -24.25 -14.34 -4.09
C GLN A 292 -22.79 -14.61 -3.72
N ARG A 293 -22.41 -14.33 -2.46
CA ARG A 293 -21.05 -14.48 -1.93
C ARG A 293 -20.94 -15.64 -0.95
N GLY A 294 -19.74 -16.16 -0.80
CA GLY A 294 -19.40 -17.24 0.11
C GLY A 294 -18.69 -16.76 1.38
N THR A 295 -18.49 -17.69 2.30
CA THR A 295 -17.75 -17.49 3.55
C THR A 295 -16.80 -18.66 3.79
N VAL A 296 -15.60 -18.37 4.28
CA VAL A 296 -14.59 -19.38 4.65
C VAL A 296 -14.17 -19.16 6.10
N SER A 297 -14.11 -20.24 6.88
CA SER A 297 -13.63 -20.18 8.26
C SER A 297 -12.78 -21.39 8.61
N GLY A 298 -11.86 -21.21 9.55
CA GLY A 298 -11.04 -22.28 10.09
C GLY A 298 -10.24 -21.80 11.29
N ARG A 299 -9.27 -22.62 11.70
CA ARG A 299 -8.27 -22.30 12.71
C ARG A 299 -6.89 -22.61 12.15
N LEU A 300 -5.96 -21.67 12.21
CA LEU A 300 -4.56 -21.89 11.85
C LEU A 300 -3.74 -22.13 13.13
N LEU A 301 -2.91 -23.16 13.11
CA LEU A 301 -1.93 -23.48 14.15
C LEU A 301 -0.54 -23.56 13.51
N VAL A 302 0.50 -23.37 14.33
CA VAL A 302 1.90 -23.46 13.91
C VAL A 302 2.53 -24.70 14.53
N ARG A 303 3.26 -25.47 13.73
CA ARG A 303 4.06 -26.61 14.18
C ARG A 303 5.53 -26.31 13.96
N ASP A 304 6.20 -25.85 15.00
CA ASP A 304 7.66 -25.69 15.02
C ASP A 304 8.22 -26.40 16.25
N LYS A 305 8.68 -27.64 16.05
CA LYS A 305 9.22 -28.50 17.12
C LYS A 305 10.44 -27.91 17.83
N TYR A 306 11.10 -26.92 17.22
CA TYR A 306 12.27 -26.25 17.80
C TYR A 306 11.89 -25.10 18.73
N ILE A 307 10.66 -24.59 18.63
CA ILE A 307 10.08 -23.63 19.58
C ILE A 307 9.28 -24.37 20.65
N ASN A 308 8.38 -25.27 20.23
CA ASN A 308 7.49 -26.02 21.10
C ASN A 308 7.13 -27.37 20.44
N GLU A 309 7.23 -28.46 21.19
CA GLU A 309 6.84 -29.79 20.70
C GLU A 309 5.33 -29.89 20.39
N GLN A 310 4.52 -29.04 21.03
CA GLN A 310 3.09 -28.94 20.81
C GLN A 310 2.74 -27.89 19.76
N LEU A 311 1.56 -28.05 19.14
CA LEU A 311 1.01 -27.05 18.22
C LEU A 311 0.78 -25.71 18.96
N MET A 312 1.28 -24.64 18.37
CA MET A 312 1.10 -23.27 18.86
C MET A 312 -0.05 -22.59 18.13
N THR A 313 -0.69 -21.62 18.76
CA THR A 313 -1.69 -20.79 18.08
C THR A 313 -1.00 -19.90 17.05
N ALA A 314 -1.60 -19.79 15.87
CA ALA A 314 -1.17 -18.81 14.87
C ALA A 314 -1.76 -17.44 15.23
N ASN A 315 -1.31 -16.89 16.35
CA ASN A 315 -1.84 -15.67 16.96
C ASN A 315 -1.76 -14.51 15.97
N PHE A 316 -2.89 -13.84 15.71
CA PHE A 316 -2.99 -12.68 14.82
C PHE A 316 -2.46 -12.90 13.39
N ALA A 317 -2.48 -14.15 12.92
CA ALA A 317 -2.07 -14.49 11.56
C ALA A 317 -2.91 -13.76 10.52
N PHE A 318 -2.27 -13.25 9.47
CA PHE A 318 -2.99 -12.74 8.30
C PHE A 318 -3.36 -13.93 7.42
N VAL A 319 -4.65 -14.13 7.17
CA VAL A 319 -5.19 -15.23 6.37
C VAL A 319 -5.98 -14.66 5.21
N GLY A 320 -5.65 -15.09 3.99
CA GLY A 320 -6.22 -14.53 2.78
C GLY A 320 -6.59 -15.57 1.71
N LEU A 321 -7.54 -15.20 0.86
CA LEU A 321 -7.91 -15.90 -0.37
C LEU A 321 -7.47 -15.04 -1.54
N ALA A 322 -6.76 -15.63 -2.49
CA ALA A 322 -6.38 -15.00 -3.74
C ALA A 322 -6.35 -16.05 -4.86
N ALA A 323 -6.05 -15.62 -6.08
CA ALA A 323 -5.91 -16.54 -7.21
C ALA A 323 -4.92 -17.69 -6.89
N PRO A 324 -5.15 -18.90 -7.41
CA PRO A 324 -4.24 -20.02 -7.21
C PRO A 324 -2.81 -19.70 -7.69
N GLY A 325 -1.84 -20.11 -6.89
CA GLY A 325 -0.44 -19.78 -7.11
C GLY A 325 0.51 -20.52 -6.16
N ASN A 326 1.79 -20.19 -6.27
CA ASN A 326 2.84 -20.76 -5.44
C ASN A 326 2.86 -20.12 -4.04
N ILE A 327 3.53 -20.76 -3.09
CA ILE A 327 3.82 -20.16 -1.78
C ILE A 327 4.48 -18.78 -2.00
N GLY A 328 4.03 -17.76 -1.26
CA GLY A 328 4.51 -16.37 -1.39
C GLY A 328 3.93 -15.58 -2.57
N SER A 329 3.05 -16.15 -3.42
CA SER A 329 2.45 -15.43 -4.55
C SER A 329 1.37 -14.43 -4.16
N TRP A 330 0.81 -14.52 -2.94
CA TRP A 330 -0.30 -13.67 -2.50
C TRP A 330 0.01 -12.17 -2.60
N GLN A 331 1.18 -11.75 -2.12
CA GLN A 331 1.65 -10.36 -2.20
C GLN A 331 1.98 -9.87 -3.62
N ARG A 332 2.01 -10.76 -4.63
CA ARG A 332 2.28 -10.43 -6.04
C ARG A 332 1.04 -10.59 -6.94
N GLU A 333 -0.08 -11.05 -6.39
CA GLU A 333 -1.31 -11.21 -7.16
C GLU A 333 -1.97 -9.84 -7.44
N ASN A 334 -2.25 -9.56 -8.71
CA ASN A 334 -2.71 -8.25 -9.16
C ASN A 334 -3.88 -8.27 -10.16
N LYS A 335 -4.27 -9.42 -10.71
CA LYS A 335 -5.35 -9.52 -11.70
C LYS A 335 -6.68 -9.88 -11.07
N GLY A 336 -6.66 -10.78 -10.09
CA GLY A 336 -7.84 -11.29 -9.41
C GLY A 336 -8.37 -10.42 -8.27
N TYR A 337 -9.41 -10.92 -7.61
CA TYR A 337 -9.88 -10.42 -6.32
C TYR A 337 -9.11 -11.11 -5.20
N GLN A 338 -8.94 -10.42 -4.08
CA GLN A 338 -8.37 -10.99 -2.88
C GLN A 338 -9.21 -10.62 -1.65
N PHE A 339 -9.27 -11.52 -0.67
CA PHE A 339 -10.07 -11.35 0.55
C PHE A 339 -9.22 -11.78 1.73
N TRP A 340 -9.15 -10.99 2.80
CA TRP A 340 -8.33 -11.35 3.94
C TRP A 340 -8.91 -10.87 5.25
N THR A 341 -8.44 -11.50 6.31
CA THR A 341 -8.75 -11.15 7.69
C THR A 341 -7.53 -11.45 8.55
N GLN A 342 -7.54 -10.91 9.76
CA GLN A 342 -6.59 -11.30 10.80
C GLN A 342 -7.27 -12.34 11.69
N ALA A 343 -6.56 -13.43 11.98
CA ALA A 343 -7.02 -14.42 12.94
C ALA A 343 -7.06 -13.83 14.36
N ASP A 344 -7.86 -14.41 15.24
CA ASP A 344 -7.87 -14.04 16.65
C ASP A 344 -6.64 -14.58 17.42
N GLY A 345 -6.63 -14.33 18.74
CA GLY A 345 -5.62 -14.81 19.69
C GLY A 345 -5.34 -16.32 19.62
N GLU A 346 -6.35 -17.08 19.21
CA GLU A 346 -6.37 -18.53 19.21
C GLU A 346 -6.14 -19.11 17.80
N GLY A 347 -5.96 -18.26 16.79
CA GLY A 347 -5.76 -18.63 15.39
C GLY A 347 -7.06 -18.88 14.62
N TYR A 348 -8.24 -18.58 15.16
CA TYR A 348 -9.50 -18.69 14.40
C TYR A 348 -9.66 -17.52 13.43
N PHE A 349 -10.12 -17.82 12.22
CA PHE A 349 -10.35 -16.82 11.18
C PHE A 349 -11.70 -17.00 10.50
N LEU A 350 -12.24 -15.88 10.01
CA LEU A 350 -13.51 -15.82 9.28
C LEU A 350 -13.41 -14.80 8.13
N ILE A 351 -13.37 -15.29 6.89
CA ILE A 351 -13.35 -14.48 5.68
C ILE A 351 -14.77 -14.48 5.10
N LYS A 352 -15.45 -13.33 5.11
CA LYS A 352 -16.82 -13.14 4.61
C LYS A 352 -16.83 -12.45 3.24
N GLY A 353 -17.96 -12.51 2.55
CA GLY A 353 -18.21 -11.71 1.34
C GLY A 353 -17.35 -12.14 0.13
N VAL A 354 -16.86 -13.38 0.13
CA VAL A 354 -15.96 -13.89 -0.90
C VAL A 354 -16.74 -14.11 -2.19
N ARG A 355 -16.27 -13.55 -3.30
CA ARG A 355 -16.91 -13.77 -4.60
C ARG A 355 -16.83 -15.24 -5.01
N ALA A 356 -17.81 -15.71 -5.77
CA ALA A 356 -17.76 -17.05 -6.35
C ALA A 356 -16.52 -17.18 -7.26
N GLY A 357 -15.82 -18.30 -7.18
CA GLY A 357 -14.57 -18.50 -7.90
C GLY A 357 -13.66 -19.54 -7.26
N ASN A 358 -12.53 -19.80 -7.90
CA ASN A 358 -11.52 -20.74 -7.41
C ASN A 358 -10.36 -19.98 -6.77
N TYR A 359 -10.01 -20.35 -5.54
CA TYR A 359 -9.01 -19.64 -4.73
C TYR A 359 -8.03 -20.60 -4.07
N CYS A 360 -6.82 -20.11 -3.78
CA CYS A 360 -5.96 -20.68 -2.74
C CYS A 360 -6.15 -19.89 -1.44
N LEU A 361 -6.03 -20.58 -0.30
CA LEU A 361 -5.85 -19.93 0.99
C LEU A 361 -4.36 -19.76 1.27
N TYR A 362 -3.96 -18.55 1.61
CA TYR A 362 -2.61 -18.17 2.01
C TYR A 362 -2.64 -17.64 3.43
N ALA A 363 -1.52 -17.75 4.13
CA ALA A 363 -1.34 -17.07 5.40
C ALA A 363 0.12 -16.75 5.68
N TRP A 364 0.35 -15.85 6.62
CA TRP A 364 1.61 -15.69 7.31
C TRP A 364 1.31 -15.28 8.75
N VAL A 365 2.22 -15.60 9.66
CA VAL A 365 2.00 -15.43 11.10
C VAL A 365 3.08 -14.48 11.62
N PRO A 366 2.72 -13.35 12.23
CA PRO A 366 3.70 -12.48 12.86
C PRO A 366 4.63 -13.25 13.79
N SER A 367 5.93 -12.95 13.75
CA SER A 367 6.97 -13.63 14.53
C SER A 367 7.22 -15.11 14.15
N ILE A 368 6.66 -15.60 13.04
CA ILE A 368 6.99 -16.91 12.46
C ILE A 368 7.40 -16.72 11.00
N ILE A 369 8.60 -17.14 10.66
CA ILE A 369 9.13 -17.02 9.30
C ILE A 369 8.35 -17.88 8.29
N GLY A 370 8.20 -17.37 7.08
CA GLY A 370 7.67 -18.11 5.93
C GLY A 370 6.25 -17.73 5.51
N ASP A 371 5.83 -18.35 4.41
CA ASP A 371 4.51 -18.20 3.81
C ASP A 371 3.78 -19.55 3.88
N TYR A 372 2.55 -19.54 4.38
CA TYR A 372 1.64 -20.68 4.33
C TYR A 372 0.78 -20.63 3.07
N ARG A 373 0.56 -21.79 2.45
CA ARG A 373 -0.46 -22.01 1.42
C ARG A 373 -1.18 -23.32 1.73
N TYR A 374 -2.50 -23.28 1.73
CA TYR A 374 -3.31 -24.49 1.81
C TYR A 374 -3.27 -25.25 0.46
N ASP A 375 -2.98 -26.54 0.50
CA ASP A 375 -2.77 -27.35 -0.71
C ASP A 375 -4.05 -27.63 -1.52
N VAL A 376 -5.22 -27.45 -0.93
CA VAL A 376 -6.50 -27.69 -1.60
C VAL A 376 -7.07 -26.38 -2.11
N TYR A 377 -7.38 -26.34 -3.41
CA TYR A 377 -8.10 -25.22 -4.01
C TYR A 377 -9.54 -25.16 -3.50
N LEU A 378 -9.96 -23.94 -3.15
CA LEU A 378 -11.28 -23.66 -2.61
C LEU A 378 -12.18 -23.13 -3.73
N ASN A 379 -13.16 -23.94 -4.13
CA ASN A 379 -14.21 -23.51 -5.04
C ASN A 379 -15.36 -22.88 -4.26
N ILE A 380 -15.41 -21.54 -4.28
CA ILE A 380 -16.43 -20.73 -3.62
C ILE A 380 -17.67 -20.66 -4.51
N THR A 381 -18.82 -21.02 -3.93
CA THR A 381 -20.13 -20.92 -4.58
C THR A 381 -21.04 -19.96 -3.79
N PRO A 382 -22.00 -19.30 -4.46
CA PRO A 382 -22.98 -18.41 -3.81
C PRO A 382 -23.61 -19.01 -2.54
N GLY A 383 -23.70 -18.20 -1.47
CA GLY A 383 -24.34 -18.55 -0.19
C GLY A 383 -23.64 -19.64 0.62
N ARG A 384 -22.53 -20.21 0.15
CA ARG A 384 -21.89 -21.36 0.79
C ARG A 384 -20.93 -20.93 1.91
N HIS A 385 -21.02 -21.61 3.04
CA HIS A 385 -20.03 -21.55 4.12
C HIS A 385 -19.10 -22.78 4.06
N ILE A 386 -17.82 -22.55 3.78
CA ILE A 386 -16.77 -23.58 3.83
C ILE A 386 -16.09 -23.53 5.21
N ARG A 387 -16.09 -24.66 5.91
CA ARG A 387 -15.42 -24.83 7.21
C ARG A 387 -14.21 -25.74 7.03
N LEU A 388 -13.00 -25.19 7.16
CA LEU A 388 -11.74 -25.89 6.91
C LEU A 388 -11.23 -26.70 8.11
N GLY A 389 -11.84 -26.52 9.30
CA GLY A 389 -11.35 -27.15 10.51
C GLY A 389 -10.02 -26.54 10.96
N VAL A 390 -9.10 -27.39 11.41
CA VAL A 390 -7.76 -26.99 11.86
C VAL A 390 -6.77 -27.17 10.71
N LEU A 391 -6.07 -26.10 10.39
CA LEU A 391 -4.95 -26.03 9.46
C LEU A 391 -3.64 -25.93 10.26
N VAL A 392 -2.57 -26.53 9.75
CA VAL A 392 -1.25 -26.52 10.39
C VAL A 392 -0.24 -25.92 9.42
N PHE A 393 0.44 -24.87 9.87
CA PHE A 393 1.57 -24.26 9.20
C PHE A 393 2.88 -24.83 9.75
N ASP A 394 3.66 -25.45 8.89
CA ASP A 394 5.03 -25.87 9.13
C ASP A 394 5.98 -24.79 8.59
N PRO A 395 6.55 -23.91 9.43
CA PRO A 395 7.52 -22.91 8.96
C PRO A 395 8.79 -23.60 8.42
N PRO A 396 9.53 -22.95 7.50
CA PRO A 396 10.71 -23.50 6.85
C PRO A 396 11.93 -23.48 7.80
N ARG A 397 11.87 -24.29 8.85
CA ARG A 397 12.92 -24.46 9.86
C ARG A 397 13.22 -25.93 10.06
N GLU A 398 14.44 -26.32 9.71
CA GLU A 398 14.90 -27.73 9.80
C GLU A 398 15.79 -28.00 11.01
N GLY A 399 16.11 -26.98 11.83
CA GLY A 399 17.01 -27.11 12.98
C GLY A 399 16.74 -26.08 14.09
N PRO A 400 17.36 -26.24 15.28
CA PRO A 400 17.32 -25.23 16.32
C PRO A 400 18.05 -23.96 15.87
N THR A 401 17.44 -22.80 16.15
CA THR A 401 18.05 -21.48 15.97
C THR A 401 19.30 -21.35 16.83
N LEU A 402 20.43 -21.01 16.21
CA LEU A 402 21.68 -20.64 16.88
C LEU A 402 21.63 -19.18 17.31
N TRP A 403 21.14 -18.30 16.43
CA TRP A 403 20.90 -16.89 16.71
C TRP A 403 19.88 -16.31 15.74
N GLU A 404 19.25 -15.20 16.14
CA GLU A 404 18.23 -14.48 15.38
C GLU A 404 18.41 -12.97 15.57
N ILE A 405 18.28 -12.19 14.51
CA ILE A 405 18.38 -10.72 14.51
C ILE A 405 17.11 -10.16 13.84
N GLY A 406 16.27 -9.48 14.62
CA GLY A 406 14.97 -8.93 14.18
C GLY A 406 13.78 -9.84 14.48
N ILE A 407 12.62 -9.47 13.93
CA ILE A 407 11.34 -10.15 14.11
C ILE A 407 10.73 -10.43 12.72
N PRO A 408 10.32 -11.67 12.39
CA PRO A 408 9.71 -11.95 11.10
C PRO A 408 8.24 -11.51 11.06
N ASP A 409 7.99 -10.22 10.84
CA ASP A 409 6.66 -9.60 10.75
C ASP A 409 6.47 -8.72 9.49
N ARG A 410 7.38 -8.82 8.52
CA ARG A 410 7.44 -8.14 7.21
C ARG A 410 7.80 -6.66 7.25
N THR A 411 8.34 -6.18 8.36
CA THR A 411 8.77 -4.79 8.51
C THR A 411 10.18 -4.69 9.10
N ALA A 412 10.70 -3.47 9.17
CA ALA A 412 11.95 -3.13 9.84
C ALA A 412 11.70 -2.17 11.01
N ALA A 413 10.50 -2.24 11.60
CA ALA A 413 10.04 -1.30 12.62
C ALA A 413 10.83 -1.40 13.93
N GLU A 414 11.41 -2.56 14.20
CA GLU A 414 12.17 -2.88 15.40
C GLU A 414 13.65 -2.47 15.31
N PHE A 415 14.13 -2.08 14.13
CA PHE A 415 15.53 -1.73 13.90
C PHE A 415 15.83 -0.25 14.15
N TYR A 416 17.13 0.07 14.19
CA TYR A 416 17.60 1.43 14.43
C TYR A 416 17.25 2.35 13.24
N VAL A 417 16.27 3.22 13.48
CA VAL A 417 15.93 4.36 12.63
C VAL A 417 16.59 5.61 13.23
N PRO A 418 17.54 6.25 12.51
CA PRO A 418 18.27 7.41 13.03
C PRO A 418 17.36 8.65 13.12
N ASP A 419 17.82 9.67 13.84
CA ASP A 419 17.16 10.96 13.83
C ASP A 419 17.41 11.67 12.47
N PRO A 420 16.41 12.44 11.97
CA PRO A 420 16.55 13.16 10.72
C PRO A 420 17.56 14.31 10.84
N ASN A 421 18.05 14.79 9.71
CA ASN A 421 18.81 16.05 9.71
C ASN A 421 17.89 17.18 10.20
N PRO A 422 18.26 17.96 11.22
CA PRO A 422 17.43 19.02 11.77
C PRO A 422 16.93 20.04 10.73
N THR A 423 17.66 20.24 9.62
CA THR A 423 17.28 21.18 8.55
C THR A 423 16.29 20.61 7.53
N LEU A 424 15.96 19.32 7.63
CA LEU A 424 15.05 18.59 6.73
C LEU A 424 13.88 17.95 7.50
N MET A 425 13.76 18.23 8.79
CA MET A 425 12.82 17.56 9.68
C MET A 425 11.39 17.99 9.41
N ASN A 426 10.49 17.03 9.24
CA ASN A 426 9.06 17.24 9.21
C ASN A 426 8.48 17.06 10.62
N GLN A 427 7.81 18.09 11.14
CA GLN A 427 7.38 18.13 12.54
C GLN A 427 6.28 17.10 12.86
N LEU A 428 5.55 16.62 11.85
CA LEU A 428 4.51 15.62 12.01
C LEU A 428 5.03 14.32 12.63
N TYR A 429 6.31 13.96 12.39
CA TYR A 429 6.83 12.62 12.72
C TYR A 429 7.79 12.58 13.92
N VAL A 430 8.08 13.70 14.58
CA VAL A 430 9.16 13.79 15.61
C VAL A 430 8.90 12.87 16.82
N ASN A 431 7.64 12.68 17.21
CA ASN A 431 7.26 11.87 18.39
C ASN A 431 6.29 10.73 18.03
N LEU A 432 6.32 10.27 16.78
CA LEU A 432 5.44 9.20 16.31
C LEU A 432 6.21 7.89 16.07
N PRO A 433 5.54 6.73 16.19
CA PRO A 433 6.11 5.45 15.73
C PRO A 433 6.56 5.50 14.27
N ASP A 434 5.89 6.33 13.47
CA ASP A 434 6.17 6.57 12.05
C ASP A 434 7.37 7.49 11.79
N LYS A 435 8.30 7.69 12.74
CA LYS A 435 9.49 8.54 12.55
C LYS A 435 10.34 8.14 11.34
N PHE A 436 10.24 6.89 10.88
CA PHE A 436 10.86 6.40 9.65
C PHE A 436 10.37 7.11 8.38
N ARG A 437 9.27 7.87 8.46
CA ARG A 437 8.71 8.66 7.36
C ARG A 437 9.42 10.00 7.14
N GLN A 438 10.47 10.31 7.89
CA GLN A 438 11.28 11.50 7.70
C GLN A 438 12.14 11.41 6.43
N TYR A 439 12.28 12.53 5.72
CA TYR A 439 13.14 12.59 4.54
C TYR A 439 14.62 12.43 4.91
N GLY A 440 15.38 11.72 4.08
CA GLY A 440 16.84 11.67 4.15
C GLY A 440 17.41 10.68 5.16
N LEU A 441 16.58 9.86 5.81
CA LEU A 441 17.06 8.89 6.82
C LEU A 441 18.03 7.85 6.24
N TRP A 442 17.91 7.51 4.95
CA TRP A 442 18.87 6.63 4.28
C TRP A 442 20.28 7.23 4.25
N ASP A 443 20.41 8.55 4.06
CA ASP A 443 21.70 9.22 3.89
C ASP A 443 22.44 9.35 5.23
N ARG A 444 21.70 9.27 6.35
CA ARG A 444 22.26 9.22 7.71
C ARG A 444 23.21 8.03 7.89
N TYR A 445 23.09 6.97 7.10
CA TYR A 445 24.01 5.82 7.14
C TYR A 445 25.48 6.27 7.00
N THR A 446 25.77 7.18 6.06
CA THR A 446 27.13 7.70 5.83
C THR A 446 27.67 8.45 7.06
N GLU A 447 26.82 9.13 7.81
CA GLU A 447 27.22 9.87 9.00
C GLU A 447 27.46 8.97 10.20
N VAL A 448 26.66 7.90 10.34
CA VAL A 448 26.83 6.90 11.39
C VAL A 448 28.04 6.00 11.12
N TYR A 449 28.30 5.71 9.84
CA TYR A 449 29.30 4.76 9.36
C TYR A 449 30.23 5.41 8.31
N PRO A 450 31.05 6.42 8.69
CA PRO A 450 31.83 7.21 7.73
C PRO A 450 33.00 6.44 7.11
N ASP A 451 33.70 5.63 7.91
CA ASP A 451 34.95 4.97 7.51
C ASP A 451 34.82 3.43 7.44
N GLU A 452 33.91 2.85 8.21
CA GLU A 452 33.63 1.41 8.27
C GLU A 452 32.15 1.14 8.08
N ASP A 453 31.78 -0.09 7.72
CA ASP A 453 30.38 -0.52 7.62
C ASP A 453 29.89 -1.14 8.93
N LEU A 454 28.57 -1.29 9.02
CA LEU A 454 27.89 -1.88 10.17
C LEU A 454 28.51 -3.22 10.59
N SER A 455 28.79 -3.33 11.88
CA SER A 455 29.34 -4.51 12.54
C SER A 455 28.43 -4.92 13.68
N TYR A 456 27.83 -6.10 13.58
CA TYR A 456 26.93 -6.63 14.59
C TYR A 456 27.51 -7.90 15.21
N THR A 457 27.73 -7.90 16.52
CA THR A 457 28.23 -9.07 17.24
C THR A 457 27.10 -9.73 18.01
N VAL A 458 26.75 -10.96 17.64
CA VAL A 458 25.67 -11.74 18.26
C VAL A 458 25.93 -11.90 19.76
N GLY A 459 24.91 -11.61 20.58
CA GLY A 459 25.00 -11.66 22.04
C GLY A 459 25.67 -10.45 22.70
N ILE A 460 26.17 -9.47 21.92
CA ILE A 460 26.75 -8.22 22.42
C ILE A 460 25.99 -7.00 21.88
N SER A 461 25.75 -6.94 20.57
CA SER A 461 25.06 -5.82 19.92
C SER A 461 23.53 -5.91 20.10
N ASN A 462 22.86 -4.76 20.15
CA ASN A 462 21.40 -4.67 20.23
C ASN A 462 20.82 -4.23 18.88
N TYR A 463 19.94 -5.03 18.27
CA TYR A 463 19.39 -4.71 16.95
C TYR A 463 18.52 -3.43 16.92
N GLN A 464 17.96 -3.01 18.06
CA GLN A 464 17.16 -1.79 18.15
C GLN A 464 18.02 -0.52 18.04
N THR A 465 19.32 -0.60 18.32
CA THR A 465 20.24 0.55 18.35
C THR A 465 21.42 0.42 17.40
N ASP A 466 21.86 -0.81 17.13
CA ASP A 466 23.12 -1.10 16.43
C ASP A 466 22.86 -1.66 15.02
N TRP A 467 21.61 -2.01 14.71
CA TRP A 467 21.21 -2.51 13.40
C TRP A 467 20.44 -1.46 12.62
N PHE A 468 21.10 -0.80 11.66
CA PHE A 468 20.47 0.24 10.84
C PHE A 468 19.29 -0.34 10.03
N PHE A 469 18.18 0.39 9.94
CA PHE A 469 16.93 -0.12 9.37
C PHE A 469 17.03 -0.50 7.87
N ALA A 470 17.91 0.14 7.09
CA ALA A 470 18.07 -0.13 5.66
C ALA A 470 19.54 -0.36 5.28
N HIS A 471 19.82 -1.42 4.54
CA HIS A 471 21.15 -1.71 3.99
C HIS A 471 21.32 -0.96 2.67
N VAL A 472 21.95 0.21 2.77
CA VAL A 472 22.09 1.22 1.70
C VAL A 472 23.56 1.47 1.38
N ASN A 473 23.80 2.14 0.25
CA ASN A 473 25.13 2.56 -0.18
C ASN A 473 25.69 3.72 0.67
N ARG A 474 27.01 3.80 0.82
CA ARG A 474 27.70 4.94 1.46
C ARG A 474 27.95 6.05 0.43
N ASN A 475 27.63 7.29 0.79
CA ASN A 475 27.95 8.47 -0.01
C ASN A 475 29.41 8.89 0.22
N ILE A 476 30.26 8.76 -0.80
CA ILE A 476 31.68 9.15 -0.73
C ILE A 476 31.93 10.57 -1.28
N GLY A 477 30.87 11.36 -1.46
CA GLY A 477 30.93 12.72 -1.98
C GLY A 477 30.62 12.80 -3.48
N ASN A 478 30.34 14.02 -3.96
CA ASN A 478 29.98 14.29 -5.36
C ASN A 478 28.84 13.41 -5.90
N LYS A 479 27.86 13.04 -5.04
CA LYS A 479 26.76 12.12 -5.36
C LYS A 479 27.25 10.75 -5.88
N THR A 480 28.41 10.31 -5.40
CA THR A 480 28.97 8.99 -5.70
C THR A 480 28.67 8.07 -4.53
N TYR A 481 28.13 6.88 -4.85
CA TYR A 481 27.63 5.93 -3.87
C TYR A 481 28.31 4.59 -4.05
N GLU A 482 29.02 4.14 -3.01
CA GLU A 482 29.72 2.88 -3.00
C GLU A 482 28.91 1.77 -2.29
N PRO A 483 29.02 0.52 -2.77
CA PRO A 483 28.59 -0.68 -2.07
C PRO A 483 28.99 -0.70 -0.60
N THR A 484 28.16 -1.29 0.26
CA THR A 484 28.44 -1.46 1.70
C THR A 484 28.39 -2.94 2.08
N THR A 485 29.29 -3.34 2.99
CA THR A 485 29.39 -4.72 3.48
C THR A 485 29.20 -4.78 4.98
N TRP A 486 28.04 -5.25 5.42
CA TRP A 486 27.75 -5.47 6.84
C TRP A 486 28.37 -6.77 7.30
N ARG A 487 28.86 -6.81 8.55
CA ARG A 487 29.40 -8.03 9.17
C ARG A 487 28.57 -8.49 10.35
N ILE A 488 28.21 -9.77 10.38
CA ILE A 488 27.60 -10.45 11.52
C ILE A 488 28.66 -11.35 12.11
N ILE A 489 29.09 -11.07 13.34
CA ILE A 489 30.12 -11.79 14.07
C ILE A 489 29.45 -12.65 15.13
N PHE A 490 29.79 -13.94 15.20
CA PHE A 490 29.18 -14.88 16.14
C PHE A 490 30.14 -16.01 16.48
N ASP A 491 30.07 -16.50 17.71
CA ASP A 491 30.90 -17.61 18.17
C ASP A 491 30.14 -18.94 18.07
N LEU A 492 30.85 -20.01 17.71
CA LEU A 492 30.36 -21.38 17.76
C LEU A 492 31.32 -22.25 18.57
N ASP A 493 30.83 -22.86 19.65
CA ASP A 493 31.67 -23.73 20.51
C ASP A 493 32.12 -25.02 19.81
N ASN A 494 31.29 -25.54 18.90
CA ASN A 494 31.57 -26.77 18.18
C ASN A 494 30.88 -26.76 16.81
N VAL A 495 31.67 -27.02 15.77
CA VAL A 495 31.21 -27.11 14.38
C VAL A 495 31.37 -28.54 13.88
N SER A 496 30.31 -29.08 13.29
CA SER A 496 30.39 -30.35 12.57
C SER A 496 30.70 -30.08 11.10
N GLU A 497 31.90 -30.42 10.64
CA GLU A 497 32.32 -30.20 9.25
C GLU A 497 31.42 -30.86 8.20
N ILE A 498 30.74 -31.96 8.58
CA ILE A 498 29.84 -32.71 7.70
C ILE A 498 28.36 -32.24 7.78
N ALA A 499 28.03 -31.35 8.70
CA ALA A 499 26.67 -30.82 8.85
C ALA A 499 26.41 -29.67 7.87
N THR A 500 25.12 -29.44 7.60
CA THR A 500 24.65 -28.25 6.90
C THR A 500 24.00 -27.30 7.89
N TYR A 501 24.39 -26.04 7.82
CA TYR A 501 23.77 -24.93 8.51
C TYR A 501 22.94 -24.13 7.51
N THR A 502 21.87 -23.49 7.94
CA THR A 502 21.00 -22.70 7.05
C THR A 502 20.82 -21.31 7.61
N LEU A 503 21.24 -20.32 6.83
CA LEU A 503 20.97 -18.91 7.08
C LEU A 503 19.67 -18.53 6.35
N GLN A 504 18.64 -18.18 7.10
CA GLN A 504 17.43 -17.55 6.58
C GLN A 504 17.62 -16.04 6.48
N LEU A 505 17.38 -15.49 5.30
CA LEU A 505 17.42 -14.06 5.01
C LEU A 505 16.02 -13.60 4.60
N ALA A 506 15.35 -12.87 5.47
CA ALA A 506 14.08 -12.22 5.20
C ALA A 506 14.30 -10.72 4.92
N LEU A 507 13.82 -10.27 3.77
CA LEU A 507 13.87 -8.87 3.36
C LEU A 507 12.44 -8.31 3.34
N ALA A 508 12.21 -7.23 4.08
CA ALA A 508 10.96 -6.47 4.02
C ALA A 508 10.81 -5.70 2.71
N SER A 509 11.92 -5.36 2.03
CA SER A 509 11.92 -4.61 0.77
C SER A 509 13.24 -4.76 0.01
N ALA A 510 13.20 -4.52 -1.31
CA ALA A 510 14.39 -4.37 -2.14
C ALA A 510 14.18 -3.33 -3.26
N HIS A 511 15.19 -2.50 -3.49
CA HIS A 511 15.23 -1.56 -4.60
C HIS A 511 16.54 -1.65 -5.38
N GLU A 512 16.47 -2.18 -6.61
CA GLU A 512 17.60 -2.33 -7.53
C GLU A 512 18.89 -2.84 -6.87
N ALA A 513 18.73 -3.83 -5.98
CA ALA A 513 19.79 -4.34 -5.13
C ALA A 513 20.23 -5.74 -5.56
N GLU A 514 21.39 -6.14 -5.06
CA GLU A 514 21.90 -7.51 -5.10
C GLU A 514 22.63 -7.73 -3.79
N LEU A 515 22.20 -8.73 -3.03
CA LEU A 515 22.82 -9.10 -1.76
C LEU A 515 23.69 -10.32 -1.99
N GLU A 516 24.97 -10.18 -1.68
CA GLU A 516 25.96 -11.25 -1.67
C GLU A 516 26.28 -11.67 -0.24
N VAL A 517 26.42 -12.97 -0.01
CA VAL A 517 26.77 -13.54 1.29
C VAL A 517 28.14 -14.22 1.17
N ARG A 518 29.04 -13.90 2.10
CA ARG A 518 30.33 -14.59 2.26
C ARG A 518 30.54 -15.02 3.70
N ILE A 519 31.27 -16.10 3.89
CA ILE A 519 31.49 -16.74 5.20
C ILE A 519 32.99 -16.75 5.47
N ASN A 520 33.41 -16.14 6.57
CA ASN A 520 34.77 -16.07 7.12
C ASN A 520 35.86 -15.42 6.24
N ASP A 521 35.68 -15.40 4.91
CA ASP A 521 36.53 -14.72 3.95
C ASP A 521 35.71 -13.67 3.18
N PRO A 522 35.91 -12.36 3.41
CA PRO A 522 35.19 -11.30 2.71
C PRO A 522 35.54 -11.20 1.23
N ASP A 523 36.66 -11.80 0.79
CA ASP A 523 37.14 -11.77 -0.59
C ASP A 523 36.84 -13.08 -1.35
N ALA A 524 36.07 -13.99 -0.74
CA ALA A 524 35.68 -15.26 -1.35
C ALA A 524 35.01 -15.04 -2.72
N MET A 525 35.55 -15.72 -3.74
CA MET A 525 35.09 -15.62 -5.13
C MET A 525 34.92 -17.02 -5.76
N PRO A 526 33.69 -17.37 -6.22
CA PRO A 526 32.45 -16.58 -6.16
C PRO A 526 31.95 -16.39 -4.71
N PRO A 527 31.03 -15.42 -4.45
CA PRO A 527 30.33 -15.37 -3.17
C PRO A 527 29.58 -16.69 -2.93
N HIS A 528 29.37 -17.01 -1.66
CA HIS A 528 28.68 -18.24 -1.25
C HIS A 528 27.21 -18.24 -1.66
N PHE A 529 26.59 -17.06 -1.70
CA PHE A 529 25.25 -16.85 -2.21
C PHE A 529 25.11 -15.45 -2.81
N THR A 530 24.27 -15.31 -3.83
CA THR A 530 23.80 -14.03 -4.35
C THR A 530 22.31 -14.10 -4.63
N THR A 531 21.56 -13.04 -4.31
CA THR A 531 20.17 -12.91 -4.73
C THR A 531 20.02 -12.65 -6.23
N GLY A 532 21.11 -12.26 -6.90
CA GLY A 532 21.04 -11.55 -8.18
C GLY A 532 20.31 -10.21 -8.05
N PHE A 533 19.97 -9.62 -9.19
CA PHE A 533 19.22 -8.36 -9.23
C PHE A 533 17.78 -8.54 -8.74
N ILE A 534 17.42 -7.82 -7.67
CA ILE A 534 16.10 -7.87 -7.05
C ILE A 534 15.50 -6.49 -6.82
N GLY A 535 14.19 -6.45 -6.63
CA GLY A 535 13.49 -5.25 -6.18
C GLY A 535 12.88 -4.38 -7.27
N LYS A 536 12.95 -3.05 -7.07
CA LYS A 536 12.29 -1.93 -7.78
C LYS A 536 11.03 -1.40 -7.09
N ASP A 537 10.86 -1.66 -5.80
CA ASP A 537 9.71 -1.18 -5.04
C ASP A 537 9.77 0.32 -4.69
N ASN A 538 10.97 0.88 -4.57
CA ASN A 538 11.26 2.25 -4.13
C ASN A 538 10.87 2.54 -2.67
N ALA A 539 10.79 1.54 -1.79
CA ALA A 539 10.37 1.79 -0.41
C ALA A 539 11.26 2.81 0.32
N ILE A 540 12.58 2.70 0.14
CA ILE A 540 13.59 3.59 0.77
C ILE A 540 13.36 5.05 0.37
N ALA A 541 13.24 5.32 -0.94
CA ALA A 541 13.00 6.67 -1.45
C ALA A 541 11.63 7.25 -1.05
N ARG A 542 10.70 6.38 -0.64
CA ARG A 542 9.31 6.70 -0.30
C ARG A 542 9.05 6.59 1.20
N HIS A 543 10.10 6.73 1.99
CA HIS A 543 10.09 6.75 3.45
C HIS A 543 9.37 5.55 4.07
N GLY A 544 9.55 4.37 3.46
CA GLY A 544 8.98 3.10 3.91
C GLY A 544 10.01 2.24 4.62
N ILE A 545 9.52 1.41 5.54
CA ILE A 545 10.28 0.35 6.23
C ILE A 545 9.90 -1.06 5.71
N HIS A 546 9.08 -1.12 4.66
CA HIS A 546 8.77 -2.36 3.96
C HIS A 546 8.19 -2.07 2.56
N GLY A 547 8.14 -3.12 1.75
CA GLY A 547 7.65 -3.17 0.38
C GLY A 547 7.20 -4.61 0.09
N LEU A 548 7.73 -5.22 -0.98
CA LEU A 548 7.52 -6.65 -1.19
C LEU A 548 8.50 -7.48 -0.34
N TYR A 549 7.97 -8.53 0.27
CA TYR A 549 8.72 -9.49 1.07
C TYR A 549 9.49 -10.50 0.21
N TRP A 550 10.71 -10.79 0.62
CA TRP A 550 11.60 -11.79 0.01
C TRP A 550 12.17 -12.70 1.09
N LEU A 551 12.18 -14.01 0.83
CA LEU A 551 12.77 -15.00 1.73
C LEU A 551 13.76 -15.85 0.95
N TYR A 552 14.98 -15.94 1.48
CA TYR A 552 16.04 -16.80 0.95
C TYR A 552 16.56 -17.73 2.04
N SER A 553 16.85 -18.97 1.65
CA SER A 553 17.53 -19.95 2.50
C SER A 553 18.90 -20.22 1.91
N VAL A 554 19.95 -19.89 2.66
CA VAL A 554 21.35 -20.05 2.24
C VAL A 554 21.94 -21.22 3.02
N GLU A 555 22.29 -22.29 2.31
CA GLU A 555 22.98 -23.44 2.89
C GLU A 555 24.47 -23.13 3.07
N ILE A 556 24.99 -23.35 4.28
CA ILE A 556 26.38 -23.17 4.68
C ILE A 556 26.90 -24.53 5.12
N SER A 557 27.93 -25.02 4.44
CA SER A 557 28.60 -26.26 4.85
C SER A 557 29.37 -26.03 6.15
N GLY A 558 29.31 -26.98 7.07
CA GLY A 558 30.08 -26.92 8.32
C GLY A 558 31.58 -26.77 8.09
N SER A 559 32.14 -27.24 6.97
CA SER A 559 33.55 -27.02 6.63
C SER A 559 33.91 -25.55 6.32
N GLN A 560 32.91 -24.68 6.18
CA GLN A 560 33.10 -23.23 5.99
C GLN A 560 33.09 -22.46 7.32
N LEU A 561 32.75 -23.14 8.41
CA LEU A 561 32.66 -22.58 9.76
C LEU A 561 33.81 -23.15 10.62
N VAL A 562 34.16 -22.42 11.69
CA VAL A 562 35.17 -22.83 12.67
C VAL A 562 34.59 -22.86 14.08
N SER A 563 35.13 -23.71 14.97
CA SER A 563 34.71 -23.81 16.37
C SER A 563 35.25 -22.67 17.24
N GLU A 564 35.10 -21.43 16.77
CA GLU A 564 35.47 -20.19 17.44
C GLU A 564 34.60 -19.06 16.83
N THR A 565 35.14 -17.85 16.69
CA THR A 565 34.49 -16.72 16.03
C THR A 565 34.38 -16.95 14.53
N ASN A 566 33.15 -16.79 14.02
CA ASN A 566 32.81 -16.77 12.61
C ASN A 566 32.26 -15.40 12.22
N THR A 567 32.37 -15.05 10.94
CA THR A 567 31.82 -13.82 10.38
C THR A 567 31.03 -14.11 9.10
N ILE A 568 29.78 -13.62 9.04
CA ILE A 568 29.01 -13.53 7.80
C ILE A 568 29.14 -12.11 7.27
N TYR A 569 29.61 -11.98 6.03
CA TYR A 569 29.64 -10.72 5.30
C TYR A 569 28.42 -10.63 4.39
N LEU A 570 27.66 -9.56 4.53
CA LEU A 570 26.49 -9.22 3.73
C LEU A 570 26.84 -8.00 2.89
N THR A 571 27.06 -8.18 1.59
CA THR A 571 27.41 -7.08 0.68
C THR A 571 26.22 -6.72 -0.18
N GLN A 572 25.72 -5.48 -0.08
CA GLN A 572 24.90 -4.90 -1.14
C GLN A 572 25.88 -4.50 -2.24
N SER A 573 25.90 -5.21 -3.37
CA SER A 573 26.97 -5.04 -4.37
C SER A 573 26.67 -4.02 -5.47
N ARG A 574 25.48 -3.39 -5.45
CA ARG A 574 25.02 -2.44 -6.47
C ARG A 574 25.08 -1.00 -5.96
N GLY A 575 26.23 -0.38 -6.21
CA GLY A 575 26.43 1.06 -6.02
C GLY A 575 25.67 1.94 -7.03
N SER A 576 25.94 3.25 -6.95
CA SER A 576 25.51 4.34 -7.86
C SER A 576 24.29 5.18 -7.49
N SER A 577 23.54 4.86 -6.44
CA SER A 577 22.39 5.66 -6.01
C SER A 577 22.13 5.49 -4.52
N PRO A 578 21.64 6.54 -3.83
CA PRO A 578 21.32 6.47 -2.40
C PRO A 578 20.17 5.51 -2.10
N PHE A 579 19.31 5.24 -3.08
CA PHE A 579 18.09 4.46 -2.90
C PHE A 579 18.27 2.98 -3.21
N LYS A 580 19.41 2.60 -3.80
CA LYS A 580 19.72 1.20 -4.04
C LYS A 580 20.06 0.53 -2.73
N GLY A 581 19.29 -0.48 -2.39
CA GLY A 581 19.40 -1.10 -1.09
C GLY A 581 18.30 -2.13 -0.83
N ILE A 582 18.42 -2.76 0.32
CA ILE A 582 17.43 -3.67 0.86
C ILE A 582 17.02 -3.18 2.24
N ILE A 583 15.80 -3.50 2.63
CA ILE A 583 15.34 -3.36 4.00
C ILE A 583 15.25 -4.77 4.54
N LEU A 584 16.08 -5.05 5.56
CA LEU A 584 16.19 -6.37 6.14
C LEU A 584 15.24 -6.50 7.32
N GLU A 585 14.59 -7.65 7.45
CA GLU A 585 13.61 -7.96 8.51
C GLU A 585 14.18 -8.98 9.49
N LEU A 586 14.57 -10.16 9.02
CA LEU A 586 15.09 -11.23 9.87
C LEU A 586 16.35 -11.83 9.29
N LYS A 587 17.31 -12.14 10.17
CA LYS A 587 18.43 -13.05 9.89
C LYS A 587 18.47 -14.11 10.97
N ASN A 588 18.43 -15.38 10.58
CA ASN A 588 18.50 -16.50 11.54
C ASN A 588 19.38 -17.62 10.96
N LEU A 589 20.30 -18.16 11.77
CA LEU A 589 21.11 -19.34 11.43
C LEU A 589 20.65 -20.55 12.27
N TYR A 590 20.39 -21.69 11.64
CA TYR A 590 20.12 -22.96 12.32
C TYR A 590 20.95 -24.12 11.75
N SER A 591 21.06 -25.23 12.50
CA SER A 591 21.83 -26.43 12.10
C SER A 591 20.92 -27.62 11.84
N ALA A 592 21.03 -28.26 10.67
CA ALA A 592 20.36 -29.51 10.36
C ALA A 592 21.16 -30.68 10.95
N GLY A 593 20.90 -31.03 12.21
CA GLY A 593 21.53 -32.20 12.84
C GLY A 593 20.84 -32.61 14.14
N GLU A 594 20.33 -33.85 14.20
CA GLU A 594 19.71 -34.46 15.40
C GLU A 594 20.69 -34.67 16.57
N HIS A 595 21.99 -34.41 16.37
CA HIS A 595 23.03 -34.62 17.38
C HIS A 595 23.14 -33.50 18.43
N TRP A 596 22.34 -32.43 18.32
CA TRP A 596 22.35 -31.31 19.28
C TRP A 596 21.30 -31.44 20.39
N GLN A 597 20.83 -32.65 20.69
CA GLN A 597 20.12 -32.91 21.95
C GLN A 597 21.12 -32.92 23.12
N ASN A 598 21.44 -31.74 23.64
CA ASN A 598 21.52 -31.40 25.07
C ASN A 598 22.51 -30.27 25.33
N ARG A 599 21.95 -29.18 25.89
CA ARG A 599 22.63 -28.02 26.46
C ARG A 599 23.23 -27.08 25.41
N TRP A 600 22.52 -25.99 25.14
CA TRP A 600 22.93 -24.59 25.33
C TRP A 600 21.82 -23.72 24.70
N ARG A 601 21.02 -23.07 25.56
CA ARG A 601 20.16 -21.95 25.15
C ARG A 601 21.06 -20.70 25.19
N LEU A 602 21.53 -20.24 24.06
CA LEU A 602 21.74 -18.80 23.84
C LEU A 602 20.57 -18.34 23.00
N ILE A 603 19.41 -18.30 23.66
CA ILE A 603 18.30 -17.52 23.12
C ILE A 603 18.50 -16.14 23.72
N ASP A 604 18.68 -15.13 22.88
CA ASP A 604 18.46 -13.75 23.26
C ASP A 604 16.96 -13.55 23.50
N LEU A 605 16.51 -14.07 24.65
CA LEU A 605 15.13 -13.97 25.16
C LEU A 605 15.02 -12.88 26.23
N GLN A 606 16.05 -12.05 26.42
CA GLN A 606 16.03 -11.02 27.46
C GLN A 606 15.19 -9.79 27.10
N GLN A 607 14.53 -9.73 25.93
CA GLN A 607 13.66 -8.59 25.60
C GLN A 607 12.29 -8.97 25.00
N LYS A 608 11.72 -10.12 25.38
CA LYS A 608 10.25 -10.22 25.41
C LYS A 608 9.71 -9.59 26.69
N GLU A 609 9.88 -8.27 26.83
CA GLU A 609 9.04 -7.51 27.76
C GLU A 609 7.67 -7.26 27.13
N GLU A 610 6.68 -7.30 28.01
CA GLU A 610 5.25 -7.18 27.73
C GLU A 610 4.94 -5.98 26.83
N ILE A 611 4.07 -6.20 25.85
CA ILE A 611 3.33 -5.11 25.20
C ILE A 611 2.76 -4.25 26.34
N PRO A 612 3.09 -2.94 26.45
CA PRO A 612 2.59 -2.15 27.56
C PRO A 612 1.07 -2.10 27.44
N ALA A 613 0.39 -2.66 28.45
CA ALA A 613 -1.00 -2.33 28.68
C ALA A 613 -1.12 -0.81 28.81
N VAL A 614 -2.02 -0.22 28.03
CA VAL A 614 -2.40 1.19 28.10
C VAL A 614 -2.59 1.59 29.56
N VAL A 615 -1.69 2.45 30.06
CA VAL A 615 -1.76 3.01 31.41
C VAL A 615 -2.98 3.93 31.46
N ARG A 616 -4.04 3.47 32.12
CA ARG A 616 -5.14 4.34 32.57
C ARG A 616 -4.65 5.21 33.72
N PRO A 617 -4.99 6.52 33.76
CA PRO A 617 -4.70 7.35 34.93
C PRO A 617 -5.55 6.94 36.15
N PRO A 618 -5.04 7.08 37.39
CA PRO A 618 -5.72 6.59 38.58
C PRO A 618 -6.74 7.59 39.15
N GLY A 619 -7.95 7.07 39.44
CA GLY A 619 -8.72 7.42 40.63
C GLY A 619 -9.68 8.61 40.57
N SER A 620 -10.95 8.33 40.28
CA SER A 620 -12.01 8.74 41.21
C SER A 620 -13.09 7.66 41.30
N THR A 621 -13.35 7.23 42.53
CA THR A 621 -14.32 6.20 42.89
C THR A 621 -15.74 6.69 42.67
N SER A 622 -16.53 5.98 41.86
CA SER A 622 -17.97 5.91 42.08
C SER A 622 -18.51 4.54 41.66
N THR A 623 -19.17 3.91 42.62
CA THR A 623 -19.72 2.56 42.61
C THR A 623 -20.82 2.45 41.56
N ILE A 624 -20.64 1.62 40.52
CA ILE A 624 -21.74 1.22 39.64
C ILE A 624 -22.02 -0.27 39.85
N LYS A 625 -23.21 -0.53 40.39
CA LYS A 625 -23.79 -1.86 40.55
C LYS A 625 -24.00 -2.48 39.16
N PHE A 626 -23.54 -3.72 38.99
CA PHE A 626 -23.91 -4.57 37.87
C PHE A 626 -25.44 -4.78 37.88
N VAL A 627 -26.09 -4.41 36.77
CA VAL A 627 -27.43 -4.86 36.42
C VAL A 627 -27.29 -5.67 35.11
N PRO A 628 -27.74 -6.94 35.06
CA PRO A 628 -27.65 -7.75 33.85
C PRO A 628 -28.88 -7.57 32.93
N SER A 629 -28.69 -7.86 31.64
CA SER A 629 -29.62 -7.75 30.49
C SER A 629 -29.79 -6.31 29.97
N ILE A 630 -29.64 -6.04 28.67
CA ILE A 630 -30.54 -6.46 27.59
C ILE A 630 -29.74 -6.87 26.33
N PHE A 631 -29.79 -8.15 25.97
CA PHE A 631 -29.74 -8.58 24.57
C PHE A 631 -31.14 -8.35 24.00
N ALA A 632 -31.34 -7.24 23.30
CA ALA A 632 -32.49 -7.02 22.44
C ALA A 632 -31.94 -6.53 21.11
N SER A 633 -32.00 -7.41 20.11
CA SER A 633 -32.26 -7.08 18.71
C SER A 633 -31.78 -5.69 18.26
N ILE A 634 -30.51 -5.61 17.85
CA ILE A 634 -30.11 -4.65 16.81
C ILE A 634 -30.62 -5.26 15.51
N ASP A 635 -31.90 -5.03 15.27
CA ASP A 635 -32.59 -5.26 14.02
C ASP A 635 -33.24 -3.92 13.66
N LEU A 636 -32.41 -2.90 13.41
CA LEU A 636 -32.91 -1.58 13.02
C LEU A 636 -31.91 -0.63 12.34
N VAL A 637 -31.11 -1.08 11.36
CA VAL A 637 -30.65 -0.19 10.27
C VAL A 637 -30.65 -0.96 8.94
N HIS A 638 -31.82 -1.45 8.54
CA HIS A 638 -32.13 -1.76 7.14
C HIS A 638 -33.43 -1.04 6.79
N LYS A 639 -33.34 0.28 6.57
CA LYS A 639 -34.44 1.05 5.97
C LYS A 639 -34.03 1.53 4.59
N ARG A 640 -34.37 0.71 3.60
CA ARG A 640 -35.28 1.05 2.49
C ARG A 640 -35.15 2.49 1.99
N ARG A 641 -34.46 2.70 0.87
CA ARG A 641 -34.39 3.99 0.18
C ARG A 641 -34.46 3.80 -1.34
N ALA A 642 -35.13 4.74 -2.01
CA ALA A 642 -35.18 4.77 -3.47
C ALA A 642 -33.82 5.16 -4.04
N LEU A 643 -33.45 4.53 -5.15
CA LEU A 643 -32.10 4.50 -5.72
C LEU A 643 -32.10 5.11 -7.13
N LEU A 644 -31.01 5.81 -7.45
CA LEU A 644 -30.69 6.24 -8.82
C LEU A 644 -29.28 5.76 -9.16
N LEU A 645 -29.15 4.96 -10.22
CA LEU A 645 -27.87 4.49 -10.77
C LEU A 645 -27.61 5.18 -12.12
N LEU A 646 -26.41 5.74 -12.31
CA LEU A 646 -26.00 6.30 -13.60
C LEU A 646 -24.81 5.50 -14.18
N ASN A 647 -25.05 4.79 -15.28
CA ASN A 647 -24.00 4.12 -16.07
C ASN A 647 -23.73 4.90 -17.36
N PHE A 648 -22.50 5.37 -17.56
CA PHE A 648 -22.10 6.09 -18.77
C PHE A 648 -21.42 5.14 -19.78
N ILE A 649 -22.10 4.82 -20.90
CA ILE A 649 -21.59 3.92 -21.95
C ILE A 649 -21.42 4.68 -23.27
N PRO A 650 -20.20 5.07 -23.67
CA PRO A 650 -19.92 5.50 -25.03
C PRO A 650 -19.68 4.29 -25.93
N THR A 651 -20.48 4.14 -26.99
CA THR A 651 -20.20 3.23 -28.11
C THR A 651 -19.38 3.95 -29.17
N TYR A 652 -18.16 3.47 -29.44
CA TYR A 652 -17.35 3.93 -30.57
C TYR A 652 -17.53 2.95 -31.73
N LYS A 653 -18.17 3.39 -32.82
CA LYS A 653 -18.05 2.74 -34.13
C LYS A 653 -16.93 3.44 -34.89
N SER A 654 -15.77 2.79 -35.01
CA SER A 654 -14.72 3.27 -35.91
C SER A 654 -15.16 3.04 -37.36
N VAL A 655 -15.43 4.11 -38.10
CA VAL A 655 -15.45 4.06 -39.56
C VAL A 655 -14.00 4.22 -40.01
N LEU A 656 -13.39 3.13 -40.44
CA LEU A 656 -12.06 3.16 -41.05
C LEU A 656 -12.16 3.84 -42.43
N PRO A 657 -11.30 4.81 -42.77
CA PRO A 657 -11.12 5.23 -44.15
C PRO A 657 -10.24 4.23 -44.91
N ASP A 658 -10.68 3.85 -46.11
CA ASP A 658 -9.93 3.01 -47.05
C ASP A 658 -8.59 3.67 -47.43
N VAL A 659 -7.48 2.94 -47.25
CA VAL A 659 -6.15 3.33 -47.77
C VAL A 659 -5.59 2.19 -48.64
N PRO A 660 -5.09 2.46 -49.87
CA PRO A 660 -4.79 1.40 -50.84
C PRO A 660 -3.46 0.68 -50.56
N LYS A 661 -3.46 -0.63 -50.78
CA LYS A 661 -2.29 -1.53 -50.69
C LYS A 661 -1.19 -1.15 -51.71
N LYS A 662 0.03 -0.86 -51.23
CA LYS A 662 1.26 -0.91 -52.04
C LYS A 662 2.03 -2.22 -51.82
N LYS A 663 2.52 -2.78 -52.93
CA LYS A 663 3.09 -4.11 -53.10
C LYS A 663 4.44 -4.32 -52.38
N LYS A 664 4.62 -5.54 -51.86
CA LYS A 664 5.89 -6.14 -51.42
C LYS A 664 6.94 -6.17 -52.54
N LYS A 665 8.20 -5.94 -52.19
CA LYS A 665 9.37 -6.59 -52.84
C LYS A 665 10.35 -7.04 -51.75
N SER A 666 10.71 -8.30 -51.86
CA SER A 666 11.68 -9.07 -51.07
C SER A 666 13.12 -8.69 -51.41
N GLN A 667 14.04 -8.80 -50.43
CA GLN A 667 15.35 -9.43 -50.59
C GLN A 667 16.05 -9.59 -49.22
N SER A 668 16.70 -10.74 -49.04
CA SER A 668 17.63 -11.11 -47.97
C SER A 668 18.94 -11.61 -48.63
N PRO A 669 20.00 -11.97 -47.88
CA PRO A 669 21.08 -11.14 -47.31
C PRO A 669 22.46 -11.42 -47.98
N PRO A 670 23.59 -10.88 -47.47
CA PRO A 670 24.61 -11.81 -46.95
C PRO A 670 25.49 -11.34 -45.77
N SER A 671 26.29 -12.32 -45.30
CA SER A 671 27.09 -12.51 -44.09
C SER A 671 28.31 -11.60 -43.75
N ALA A 672 28.51 -11.45 -42.44
CA ALA A 672 29.72 -11.58 -41.59
C ALA A 672 31.05 -10.83 -41.87
N THR A 673 31.49 -9.98 -40.92
CA THR A 673 32.86 -9.96 -40.30
C THR A 673 32.90 -9.08 -39.01
N THR A 674 33.50 -9.57 -37.92
CA THR A 674 33.96 -8.85 -36.69
C THR A 674 35.46 -8.46 -36.85
N PRO A 675 36.17 -7.66 -35.99
CA PRO A 675 35.90 -7.10 -34.64
C PRO A 675 36.42 -5.62 -34.48
N PRO A 676 36.89 -5.12 -33.31
CA PRO A 676 36.14 -4.68 -32.13
C PRO A 676 36.35 -3.17 -31.81
N THR A 677 35.42 -2.50 -31.13
CA THR A 677 35.76 -1.32 -30.28
C THR A 677 34.63 -1.00 -29.30
N ALA A 678 35.03 -0.64 -28.09
CA ALA A 678 34.20 -0.23 -26.98
C ALA A 678 33.40 1.06 -27.28
N SER A 679 32.14 1.09 -26.84
CA SER A 679 31.55 2.30 -26.27
C SER A 679 30.31 1.94 -25.43
N SER A 680 30.35 2.40 -24.19
CA SER A 680 29.26 2.41 -23.24
C SER A 680 28.03 3.12 -23.83
N SER A 681 26.88 2.47 -23.81
CA SER A 681 25.59 3.16 -23.91
C SER A 681 24.79 2.91 -22.63
N ARG A 682 24.59 4.01 -21.89
CA ARG A 682 23.64 4.16 -20.79
C ARG A 682 22.25 3.70 -21.24
N PRO A 683 21.49 2.98 -20.40
CA PRO A 683 20.05 3.16 -20.33
C PRO A 683 19.75 4.26 -19.31
N ASP A 684 19.11 5.31 -19.79
CA ASP A 684 18.56 6.41 -19.00
C ASP A 684 17.65 5.88 -17.88
N GLN A 685 17.90 6.37 -16.66
CA GLN A 685 16.94 6.30 -15.58
C GLN A 685 15.83 7.32 -15.86
N GLY A 686 14.65 6.82 -16.19
CA GLY A 686 13.42 7.61 -16.22
C GLY A 686 12.64 7.32 -14.94
N SER A 687 12.68 8.26 -14.00
CA SER A 687 11.54 8.49 -13.11
C SER A 687 10.32 8.72 -14.02
N THR A 688 9.33 7.85 -13.93
CA THR A 688 8.05 8.10 -14.58
C THR A 688 7.39 9.24 -13.82
N SER A 689 7.59 10.47 -14.29
CA SER A 689 6.75 11.59 -13.92
C SER A 689 5.30 11.25 -14.29
N ASP A 690 4.40 11.45 -13.33
CA ASP A 690 2.97 11.20 -13.47
C ASP A 690 2.42 12.16 -14.56
N PRO A 691 1.86 11.68 -15.69
CA PRO A 691 1.40 12.56 -16.78
C PRO A 691 0.19 13.45 -16.45
N ALA A 692 -0.22 13.51 -15.18
CA ALA A 692 -1.37 14.26 -14.70
C ALA A 692 -1.01 15.65 -14.10
N GLU A 693 0.27 16.02 -14.06
CA GLU A 693 0.73 17.21 -13.31
C GLU A 693 1.65 18.16 -14.08
N GLN A 694 1.51 18.26 -15.41
CA GLN A 694 2.11 19.38 -16.13
C GLN A 694 1.13 20.56 -16.24
N PRO A 695 1.47 21.75 -15.71
CA PRO A 695 0.73 22.97 -16.03
C PRO A 695 1.02 23.38 -17.47
N SER A 696 -0.02 23.40 -18.30
CA SER A 696 0.07 23.91 -19.68
C SER A 696 0.01 25.44 -19.67
N THR A 697 1.14 26.12 -19.74
CA THR A 697 1.21 27.53 -20.11
C THR A 697 1.96 27.69 -21.43
N SER A 698 1.23 27.75 -22.54
CA SER A 698 1.74 28.34 -23.77
C SER A 698 0.59 28.91 -24.61
N ALA A 699 0.23 30.16 -24.33
CA ALA A 699 -0.38 31.04 -25.32
C ALA A 699 0.76 31.81 -26.03
N PRO A 700 0.71 31.98 -27.37
CA PRO A 700 1.85 32.48 -28.14
C PRO A 700 1.98 34.00 -28.04
N TYR A 701 3.09 34.47 -27.50
CA TYR A 701 3.52 35.86 -27.65
C TYR A 701 4.17 36.06 -29.03
N LEU A 702 3.56 36.93 -29.83
CA LEU A 702 4.10 37.51 -31.05
C LEU A 702 5.38 38.31 -30.72
N ILE A 703 6.51 37.89 -31.27
CA ILE A 703 7.78 38.64 -31.25
C ILE A 703 7.91 39.40 -32.59
N PRO A 704 8.09 40.73 -32.60
CA PRO A 704 8.41 41.47 -33.82
C PRO A 704 9.90 41.35 -34.18
N PRO A 705 10.27 41.42 -35.47
CA PRO A 705 11.63 41.11 -35.93
C PRO A 705 12.62 42.23 -35.62
N SER A 706 13.70 41.91 -34.90
CA SER A 706 14.87 42.77 -34.77
C SER A 706 15.84 42.56 -35.93
N GLN A 707 16.27 43.68 -36.50
CA GLN A 707 17.19 43.75 -37.64
C GLN A 707 18.62 43.39 -37.23
N ARG A 708 19.30 42.70 -38.15
CA ARG A 708 20.76 42.47 -38.22
C ARG A 708 21.57 43.76 -38.03
N GLN A 709 22.70 43.66 -37.35
CA GLN A 709 24.05 44.04 -37.83
C GLN A 709 25.12 43.51 -36.85
N ARG A 710 26.02 42.62 -37.31
CA ARG A 710 27.48 42.87 -37.49
C ARG A 710 28.14 43.48 -36.24
N ARG A 711 29.04 42.80 -35.54
CA ARG A 711 30.31 42.23 -36.01
C ARG A 711 30.77 41.11 -35.12
#